data_AF-A0A2N2AC10-F1
#
_entry.id   AF-A0A2N2AC10-F1
#
_cell.length_a   1.000
_cell.length_b   1.000
_cell.length_c   1.000
_cell.angle_alpha   90.00
_cell.angle_beta   90.00
_cell.angle_gamma   90.00
#
_symmetry.space_group_name_H-M   'P 1'
#
loop_
_entity.id
_entity.type
_entity.pdbx_description
1 polymer ?
#
loop_
_entity_poly.entity_id
_entity_poly.type
_entity_poly.pdbx_seq_one_letter_code
_entity_poly.pdbx_strand_id
1 'polypeptide(L)'
;MAKPGELRAPLAGEPSLNSLLSSDVSIGQIVKPFILECPPELPLFEAARRMSEARVSSILVMDGDVVLGIWTERDALLVDFDDPAAFTRPVREVMSAPVRTVDVALGLQELAVKFREEHVRHYLVTDAAGARRGIVSQTDVVLNQGIEHYLRLRSVDSVVRSGLQSLPETATLAQVAALMRQAVTDAVVVSYADGSWGILTERDVVRLVAQKCGNEFAGGLASRPLLTVGQRTSLYRVRAMLSESKLRHIGVLGDDGALAGVVSFSDILSGMELVYVQELQHALRDRDEALNVSQRNLHLAERVIESSLEGIMVTDEHSVIISVNPAFTRLTGYGAGEVVGNTPAMLSSGRHDKAFYDAMWDSLRQTGYWQGEVWNRRKSGEIFPELLTIAAIRNREGRLTHYAALFSDITEMKENEERIRHLAYYDVLTGLPNRRLLEDRLRVALAHAHRNRRQLAVLFIDLDRFKRINDSLGHEVGDRLLVAVAHRLRNVLREDDTVARMGGDEFVAVLSDIESPDHAVQIALRLIGALMCPVRVDEHELVVTTSVGISIYPDDSDSALALVKNADIAMYRAKDSGRNSFQLYAPAMNARSLEHLALESALHRALERGEFELYYQPLLDAGHCRIVAAEALLRWHHPELGLVAPADFIPLAEETGLIIPIGAWVLRSACLQLAQWHAQGHRDLRVAVNISARQFHDPDFITLAGRIVGEAGIDPRHITLELTESMLMDDALDTIRMLAQLHNMGFAIAMDDFGTGYSSLSYLKRFPINELKVDRVFIRDIERSAEDAAIVSAIIGLAHSLGLRVVAEGVETASQLTFLQQQGCDFLQGFHFSPPVAVGEFDRLL
;
A
#
# COMPACT_ATOMS: atom_id res chain seq x y z
N MET A 1 5.65 -7.44 15.97
CA MET A 1 6.08 -8.39 17.02
C MET A 1 5.69 -9.81 16.61
N ALA A 2 6.64 -10.55 16.04
CA ALA A 2 6.60 -12.01 15.88
C ALA A 2 8.07 -12.47 15.88
N LYS A 3 8.46 -13.37 16.78
CA LYS A 3 9.86 -13.81 16.97
C LYS A 3 10.23 -14.86 15.90
N PRO A 4 11.38 -14.75 15.21
CA PRO A 4 11.91 -15.83 14.38
C PRO A 4 12.62 -16.89 15.22
N GLY A 5 12.50 -18.14 14.80
CA GLY A 5 12.98 -19.33 15.50
C GLY A 5 14.50 -19.47 15.59
N GLU A 6 14.94 -20.01 16.73
CA GLU A 6 16.31 -20.39 17.02
C GLU A 6 16.74 -21.58 16.15
N LEU A 7 17.74 -21.36 15.28
CA LEU A 7 18.52 -22.43 14.66
C LEU A 7 19.40 -23.08 15.75
N ARG A 8 19.15 -24.35 16.05
CA ARG A 8 20.03 -25.19 16.88
C ARG A 8 21.39 -25.38 16.19
N ALA A 9 22.47 -25.08 16.91
CA ALA A 9 23.83 -25.44 16.53
C ALA A 9 24.01 -26.98 16.51
N PRO A 10 24.82 -27.53 15.59
CA PRO A 10 25.11 -28.97 15.59
C PRO A 10 25.96 -29.33 16.81
N LEU A 11 25.53 -30.36 17.54
CA LEU A 11 26.28 -30.97 18.63
C LEU A 11 27.63 -31.50 18.11
N ALA A 12 28.72 -31.00 18.66
CA ALA A 12 30.04 -31.55 18.46
C ALA A 12 30.15 -32.89 19.21
N GLY A 13 30.49 -33.98 18.50
CA GLY A 13 30.97 -35.21 19.15
C GLY A 13 30.41 -36.56 18.68
N GLU A 14 29.85 -36.70 17.47
CA GLU A 14 29.64 -38.03 16.90
C GLU A 14 30.89 -38.51 16.16
N PRO A 15 31.44 -39.70 16.49
CA PRO A 15 32.52 -40.29 15.69
C PRO A 15 31.98 -40.55 14.28
N SER A 16 32.72 -40.11 13.26
CA SER A 16 32.35 -40.40 11.88
C SER A 16 32.37 -41.92 11.65
N LEU A 17 31.32 -42.43 10.99
CA LEU A 17 31.20 -43.85 10.61
C LEU A 17 32.45 -44.40 9.88
N ASN A 18 33.19 -43.53 9.18
CA ASN A 18 34.45 -43.90 8.52
C ASN A 18 35.57 -44.31 9.48
N SER A 19 35.56 -43.85 10.74
CA SER A 19 36.54 -44.27 11.75
C SER A 19 36.22 -45.63 12.39
N LEU A 20 35.00 -46.13 12.23
CA LEU A 20 34.55 -47.44 12.71
C LEU A 20 34.84 -48.58 11.71
N LEU A 21 35.12 -48.25 10.45
CA LEU A 21 35.30 -49.20 9.34
C LEU A 21 36.78 -49.50 9.01
N SER A 22 37.75 -48.99 9.78
CA SER A 22 39.17 -49.10 9.44
C SER A 22 39.91 -50.22 10.19
N SER A 23 39.68 -51.47 9.78
CA SER A 23 40.70 -52.53 9.70
C SER A 23 40.03 -53.85 9.29
N ASP A 24 39.92 -54.11 7.98
CA ASP A 24 39.47 -55.42 7.53
C ASP A 24 40.63 -56.41 7.79
N VAL A 25 40.49 -57.20 8.85
CA VAL A 25 41.45 -58.23 9.26
C VAL A 25 41.54 -59.25 8.12
N SER A 26 42.75 -59.63 7.70
CA SER A 26 42.93 -60.66 6.68
C SER A 26 42.90 -62.06 7.28
N ILE A 27 42.51 -63.07 6.50
CA ILE A 27 42.51 -64.48 6.95
C ILE A 27 43.89 -64.88 7.48
N GLY A 28 44.97 -64.38 6.86
CA GLY A 28 46.34 -64.64 7.30
C GLY A 28 46.63 -64.28 8.76
N GLN A 29 45.88 -63.37 9.36
CA GLN A 29 46.05 -62.98 10.77
C GLN A 29 45.37 -63.94 11.76
N ILE A 30 44.42 -64.77 11.29
CA ILE A 30 43.60 -65.63 12.16
C ILE A 30 43.75 -67.12 11.86
N VAL A 31 44.35 -67.48 10.71
CA VAL A 31 44.47 -68.86 10.26
C VAL A 31 45.31 -69.66 11.25
N LYS A 32 44.82 -70.85 11.62
CA LYS A 32 45.58 -71.79 12.46
C LYS A 32 46.54 -72.57 11.57
N PRO A 33 47.87 -72.50 11.79
CA PRO A 33 48.85 -73.16 10.93
C PRO A 33 48.88 -74.69 11.07
N PHE A 34 48.18 -75.24 12.07
CA PHE A 34 48.10 -76.67 12.29
C PHE A 34 47.00 -77.30 11.41
N ILE A 35 47.40 -78.19 10.51
CA ILE A 35 46.51 -79.02 9.68
C ILE A 35 46.63 -80.46 10.18
N LEU A 36 45.52 -81.04 10.65
CA LEU A 36 45.49 -82.46 10.97
C LEU A 36 45.29 -83.26 9.68
N GLU A 37 46.16 -84.24 9.43
CA GLU A 37 46.17 -85.02 8.19
C GLU A 37 46.04 -86.53 8.46
N CYS A 38 45.45 -87.27 7.51
CA CYS A 38 45.36 -88.73 7.56
C CYS A 38 45.43 -89.38 6.16
N PRO A 39 45.92 -90.63 6.07
CA PRO A 39 45.90 -91.39 4.81
C PRO A 39 44.47 -91.85 4.45
N PRO A 40 44.15 -92.04 3.15
CA PRO A 40 42.79 -92.34 2.68
C PRO A 40 42.21 -93.66 3.21
N GLU A 41 43.08 -94.64 3.52
CA GLU A 41 42.70 -95.95 4.03
C GLU A 41 42.52 -95.98 5.55
N LEU A 42 42.70 -94.86 6.26
CA LEU A 42 42.53 -94.83 7.71
C LEU A 42 41.07 -95.15 8.08
N PRO A 43 40.82 -96.12 8.98
CA PRO A 43 39.47 -96.42 9.45
C PRO A 43 38.81 -95.21 10.10
N LEU A 44 37.51 -95.03 9.86
CA LEU A 44 36.76 -93.85 10.29
C LEU A 44 36.80 -93.59 11.80
N PHE A 45 36.68 -94.62 12.64
CA PHE A 45 36.78 -94.47 14.10
C PHE A 45 38.15 -93.90 14.54
N GLU A 46 39.22 -94.25 13.82
CA GLU A 46 40.57 -93.79 14.12
C GLU A 46 40.79 -92.35 13.63
N ALA A 47 40.20 -91.99 12.47
CA ALA A 47 40.14 -90.59 12.03
C ALA A 47 39.36 -89.71 13.02
N ALA A 48 38.21 -90.19 13.51
CA ALA A 48 37.40 -89.56 14.54
C ALA A 48 38.17 -89.39 15.86
N ARG A 49 38.90 -90.42 16.28
CA ARG A 49 39.74 -90.39 17.48
C ARG A 49 40.81 -89.31 17.37
N ARG A 50 41.55 -89.26 16.25
CA ARG A 50 42.56 -88.22 15.99
C ARG A 50 41.95 -86.82 16.00
N MET A 51 40.80 -86.63 15.35
CA MET A 51 40.10 -85.35 15.31
C MET A 51 39.68 -84.88 16.72
N SER A 52 39.16 -85.80 17.53
CA SER A 52 38.75 -85.55 18.92
C SER A 52 39.94 -85.26 19.85
N GLU A 53 41.02 -86.05 19.76
CA GLU A 53 42.25 -85.89 20.54
C GLU A 53 42.97 -84.56 20.22
N ALA A 54 43.06 -84.20 18.93
CA ALA A 54 43.62 -82.93 18.47
C ALA A 54 42.69 -81.72 18.70
N ARG A 55 41.43 -81.96 19.12
CA ARG A 55 40.40 -80.93 19.36
C ARG A 55 40.16 -80.02 18.15
N VAL A 56 40.26 -80.58 16.95
CA VAL A 56 39.95 -79.89 15.68
C VAL A 56 38.60 -80.34 15.14
N SER A 57 37.99 -79.53 14.29
CA SER A 57 36.65 -79.80 13.71
C SER A 57 36.70 -80.44 12.32
N SER A 58 37.90 -80.67 11.80
CA SER A 58 38.14 -81.24 10.48
C SER A 58 39.50 -81.92 10.41
N ILE A 59 39.60 -82.95 9.57
CA ILE A 59 40.84 -83.64 9.22
C ILE A 59 40.97 -83.71 7.70
N LEU A 60 42.16 -83.43 7.19
CA LEU A 60 42.46 -83.47 5.75
C LEU A 60 42.87 -84.89 5.34
N VAL A 61 42.30 -85.40 4.26
CA VAL A 61 42.61 -86.74 3.73
C VAL A 61 43.61 -86.59 2.59
N MET A 62 44.77 -87.20 2.77
CA MET A 62 45.97 -86.99 1.93
C MET A 62 46.48 -88.31 1.35
N ASP A 63 46.76 -88.35 0.06
CA ASP A 63 47.56 -89.41 -0.57
C ASP A 63 48.89 -88.84 -1.03
N GLY A 64 49.95 -89.10 -0.26
CA GLY A 64 51.21 -88.37 -0.37
C GLY A 64 51.01 -86.87 -0.14
N ASP A 65 51.42 -86.04 -1.09
CA ASP A 65 51.26 -84.58 -1.06
C ASP A 65 49.93 -84.09 -1.68
N VAL A 66 49.09 -84.99 -2.19
CA VAL A 66 47.83 -84.63 -2.85
C VAL A 66 46.67 -84.62 -1.85
N VAL A 67 45.95 -83.51 -1.81
CA VAL A 67 44.72 -83.37 -1.03
C VAL A 67 43.58 -84.08 -1.76
N LEU A 68 43.06 -85.17 -1.19
CA LEU A 68 41.94 -85.91 -1.77
C LEU A 68 40.59 -85.40 -1.30
N GLY A 69 40.50 -84.94 -0.05
CA GLY A 69 39.25 -84.49 0.55
C GLY A 69 39.44 -83.99 1.98
N ILE A 70 38.34 -83.55 2.59
CA ILE A 70 38.29 -83.11 3.98
C ILE A 70 37.14 -83.85 4.67
N TRP A 71 37.40 -84.38 5.86
CA TRP A 71 36.35 -84.97 6.69
C TRP A 71 36.10 -84.06 7.90
N THR A 72 34.85 -83.64 8.07
CA THR A 72 34.41 -82.64 9.04
C THR A 72 33.44 -83.24 10.06
N GLU A 73 33.14 -82.51 11.14
CA GLU A 73 32.11 -82.90 12.13
C GLU A 73 30.75 -83.22 11.46
N ARG A 74 30.40 -82.52 10.37
CA ARG A 74 29.15 -82.74 9.64
C ARG A 74 29.15 -84.04 8.85
N ASP A 75 30.30 -84.42 8.28
CA ASP A 75 30.43 -85.68 7.55
C ASP A 75 30.28 -86.90 8.49
N ALA A 76 30.55 -86.74 9.79
CA ALA A 76 30.32 -87.79 10.79
C ALA A 76 28.83 -88.16 10.95
N LEU A 77 27.90 -87.30 10.52
CA LEU A 77 26.47 -87.60 10.50
C LEU A 77 26.07 -88.62 9.41
N LEU A 78 26.97 -88.91 8.46
CA LEU A 78 26.74 -89.90 7.40
C LEU A 78 27.03 -91.33 7.85
N VAL A 79 27.60 -91.52 9.04
CA VAL A 79 27.89 -92.85 9.59
C VAL A 79 26.57 -93.57 9.91
N ASP A 80 26.48 -94.82 9.45
CA ASP A 80 25.38 -95.71 9.82
C ASP A 80 25.67 -96.34 11.19
N PHE A 81 24.95 -95.89 12.22
CA PHE A 81 25.12 -96.38 13.59
C PHE A 81 24.50 -97.77 13.82
N ASP A 82 23.69 -98.27 12.88
CA ASP A 82 23.12 -99.61 12.92
C ASP A 82 24.08 -100.67 12.37
N ASP A 83 25.13 -100.26 11.62
CA ASP A 83 26.13 -101.15 11.03
C ASP A 83 27.51 -101.03 11.73
N PRO A 84 27.96 -102.03 12.51
CA PRO A 84 29.29 -102.03 13.12
C PRO A 84 30.45 -101.92 12.11
N ALA A 85 30.26 -102.34 10.85
CA ALA A 85 31.28 -102.22 9.82
C ALA A 85 31.49 -100.76 9.37
N ALA A 86 30.48 -99.91 9.51
CA ALA A 86 30.53 -98.50 9.13
C ALA A 86 31.67 -97.73 9.84
N PHE A 87 31.96 -98.06 11.11
CA PHE A 87 33.05 -97.44 11.87
C PHE A 87 34.45 -97.78 11.35
N THR A 88 34.59 -98.88 10.61
CA THR A 88 35.87 -99.36 10.09
C THR A 88 36.10 -99.04 8.61
N ARG A 89 35.12 -98.39 7.95
CA ARG A 89 35.25 -97.97 6.55
C ARG A 89 36.41 -96.97 6.39
N PRO A 90 37.13 -97.01 5.25
CA PRO A 90 38.12 -95.99 4.90
C PRO A 90 37.53 -94.58 4.90
N VAL A 91 38.21 -93.61 5.50
CA VAL A 91 37.76 -92.21 5.57
C VAL A 91 37.52 -91.59 4.17
N ARG A 92 38.25 -92.06 3.14
CA ARG A 92 38.08 -91.59 1.75
C ARG A 92 36.67 -91.81 1.18
N GLU A 93 35.90 -92.76 1.71
CA GLU A 93 34.55 -93.06 1.22
C GLU A 93 33.49 -92.12 1.78
N VAL A 94 33.81 -91.39 2.85
CA VAL A 94 32.87 -90.57 3.62
C VAL A 94 33.34 -89.13 3.81
N MET A 95 34.44 -88.75 3.16
CA MET A 95 34.97 -87.38 3.15
C MET A 95 34.23 -86.50 2.13
N SER A 96 34.22 -85.18 2.39
CA SER A 96 33.80 -84.18 1.43
C SER A 96 34.93 -83.89 0.42
N ALA A 97 34.61 -83.95 -0.89
CA ALA A 97 35.53 -83.64 -1.98
C ALA A 97 34.80 -82.93 -3.14
N PRO A 98 35.42 -81.95 -3.85
CA PRO A 98 36.78 -81.43 -3.63
C PRO A 98 36.88 -80.48 -2.43
N VAL A 99 38.07 -80.34 -1.84
CA VAL A 99 38.33 -79.38 -0.75
C VAL A 99 38.29 -77.96 -1.29
N ARG A 100 37.46 -77.10 -0.67
CA ARG A 100 37.37 -75.68 -1.05
C ARG A 100 38.54 -74.89 -0.49
N THR A 101 39.11 -74.00 -1.30
CA THR A 101 40.27 -73.18 -0.96
C THR A 101 39.99 -71.68 -1.01
N VAL A 102 40.70 -70.90 -0.19
CA VAL A 102 40.69 -69.42 -0.20
C VAL A 102 42.10 -68.87 -0.05
N ASP A 103 42.34 -67.68 -0.61
CA ASP A 103 43.63 -67.00 -0.50
C ASP A 103 43.83 -66.37 0.89
N VAL A 104 45.07 -66.41 1.38
CA VAL A 104 45.48 -65.86 2.69
C VAL A 104 45.24 -64.35 2.82
N ALA A 105 45.19 -63.61 1.72
CA ALA A 105 44.95 -62.16 1.69
C ALA A 105 43.46 -61.78 1.73
N LEU A 106 42.54 -62.74 1.57
CA LEU A 106 41.11 -62.48 1.57
C LEU A 106 40.68 -61.87 2.92
N GLY A 107 39.77 -60.89 2.89
CA GLY A 107 39.23 -60.24 4.08
C GLY A 107 38.22 -61.14 4.83
N LEU A 108 38.07 -60.93 6.14
CA LEU A 108 37.12 -61.71 6.95
C LEU A 108 35.65 -61.49 6.56
N GLN A 109 35.30 -60.32 6.02
CA GLN A 109 33.95 -60.05 5.55
C GLN A 109 33.63 -60.86 4.29
N GLU A 110 34.53 -60.85 3.33
CA GLU A 110 34.37 -61.60 2.07
C GLU A 110 34.37 -63.11 2.32
N LEU A 111 35.20 -63.60 3.25
CA LEU A 111 35.18 -65.01 3.67
C LEU A 111 33.81 -65.43 4.26
N ALA A 112 33.14 -64.54 5.01
CA ALA A 112 31.83 -64.83 5.58
C ALA A 112 30.76 -65.06 4.50
N VAL A 113 30.79 -64.27 3.42
CA VAL A 113 29.89 -64.44 2.27
C VAL A 113 30.13 -65.81 1.61
N LYS A 114 31.40 -66.17 1.36
CA LYS A 114 31.76 -67.44 0.72
C LYS A 114 31.26 -68.66 1.52
N PHE A 115 31.38 -68.63 2.85
CA PHE A 115 30.85 -69.69 3.71
C PHE A 115 29.33 -69.90 3.55
N ARG A 116 28.56 -68.85 3.30
CA ARG A 116 27.11 -68.94 3.06
C ARG A 116 26.80 -69.46 1.66
N GLU A 117 27.42 -68.88 0.63
CA GLU A 117 27.13 -69.24 -0.77
C GLU A 117 27.47 -70.70 -1.06
N GLU A 118 28.64 -71.14 -0.59
CA GLU A 118 29.15 -72.48 -0.91
C GLU A 118 28.71 -73.54 0.12
N HIS A 119 28.00 -73.13 1.19
CA HIS A 119 27.46 -74.01 2.23
C HIS A 119 28.50 -74.94 2.89
N VAL A 120 29.75 -74.49 2.98
CA VAL A 120 30.85 -75.21 3.63
C VAL A 120 31.11 -74.64 5.03
N ARG A 121 31.79 -75.43 5.88
CA ARG A 121 32.16 -75.02 7.25
C ARG A 121 33.64 -74.74 7.44
N HIS A 122 34.46 -75.22 6.50
CA HIS A 122 35.90 -75.10 6.52
C HIS A 122 36.41 -74.76 5.12
N TYR A 123 37.37 -73.84 5.07
CA TYR A 123 38.18 -73.61 3.88
C TYR A 123 39.63 -73.95 4.18
N LEU A 124 40.30 -74.58 3.21
CA LEU A 124 41.75 -74.71 3.20
C LEU A 124 42.35 -73.38 2.72
N VAL A 125 43.15 -72.74 3.56
CA VAL A 125 43.80 -71.48 3.24
C VAL A 125 45.09 -71.75 2.49
N THR A 126 45.23 -71.15 1.32
CA THR A 126 46.43 -71.23 0.48
C THR A 126 47.05 -69.86 0.32
N ASP A 127 48.37 -69.80 0.13
CA ASP A 127 49.02 -68.56 -0.31
C ASP A 127 49.05 -68.45 -1.84
N ALA A 128 49.53 -67.31 -2.35
CA ALA A 128 49.64 -67.03 -3.78
C ALA A 128 50.55 -68.03 -4.54
N ALA A 129 51.40 -68.80 -3.85
CA ALA A 129 52.22 -69.86 -4.44
C ALA A 129 51.54 -71.24 -4.39
N GLY A 130 50.30 -71.32 -3.89
CA GLY A 130 49.53 -72.57 -3.74
C GLY A 130 49.93 -73.38 -2.51
N ALA A 131 50.78 -72.86 -1.63
CA ALA A 131 51.18 -73.57 -0.42
C ALA A 131 50.08 -73.54 0.64
N ARG A 132 49.86 -74.67 1.30
CA ARG A 132 48.84 -74.85 2.35
C ARG A 132 49.28 -74.11 3.62
N ARG A 133 48.48 -73.14 4.07
CA ARG A 133 48.78 -72.29 5.23
C ARG A 133 47.98 -72.65 6.47
N GLY A 134 46.83 -73.29 6.32
CA GLY A 134 46.01 -73.75 7.44
C GLY A 134 44.56 -73.98 7.05
N ILE A 135 43.69 -74.20 8.03
CA ILE A 135 42.24 -74.30 7.84
C ILE A 135 41.58 -73.17 8.63
N VAL A 136 40.59 -72.52 8.01
CA VAL A 136 39.73 -71.53 8.66
C VAL A 136 38.29 -72.05 8.73
N SER A 137 37.64 -71.88 9.86
CA SER A 137 36.24 -72.27 10.08
C SER A 137 35.32 -71.05 10.23
N GLN A 138 34.01 -71.26 10.09
CA GLN A 138 33.00 -70.22 10.39
C GLN A 138 33.15 -69.66 11.82
N THR A 139 33.54 -70.50 12.78
CA THR A 139 33.77 -70.07 14.17
C THR A 139 34.95 -69.09 14.27
N ASP A 140 36.02 -69.31 13.50
CA ASP A 140 37.19 -68.42 13.52
C ASP A 140 36.84 -67.02 12.97
N VAL A 141 35.92 -66.94 12.00
CA VAL A 141 35.44 -65.67 11.44
C VAL A 141 34.66 -64.85 12.49
N VAL A 142 33.69 -65.47 13.18
CA VAL A 142 32.86 -64.78 14.19
C VAL A 142 33.69 -64.28 15.39
N LEU A 143 34.75 -65.00 15.76
CA LEU A 143 35.61 -64.60 16.87
C LEU A 143 36.49 -63.39 16.54
N ASN A 144 36.84 -63.18 15.27
CA ASN A 144 37.87 -62.21 14.86
C ASN A 144 37.36 -61.04 14.00
N GLN A 145 36.08 -60.96 13.66
CA GLN A 145 35.52 -59.93 12.79
C GLN A 145 35.45 -58.49 13.37
N GLY A 146 35.85 -58.25 14.63
CA GLY A 146 35.91 -56.87 15.19
C GLY A 146 34.56 -56.18 15.47
N ILE A 147 33.45 -56.89 15.30
CA ILE A 147 32.05 -56.40 15.35
C ILE A 147 31.45 -56.24 16.77
N GLU A 148 32.28 -55.98 17.77
CA GLU A 148 31.86 -56.07 19.17
C GLU A 148 30.75 -55.08 19.57
N HIS A 149 30.77 -53.89 18.98
CA HIS A 149 29.75 -52.87 19.23
C HIS A 149 28.38 -53.26 18.69
N TYR A 150 28.32 -53.91 17.52
CA TYR A 150 27.08 -54.39 16.92
C TYR A 150 26.44 -55.50 17.78
N LEU A 151 27.25 -56.49 18.19
CA LEU A 151 26.78 -57.59 19.01
C LEU A 151 26.25 -57.12 20.38
N ARG A 152 26.65 -55.94 20.88
CA ARG A 152 26.13 -55.36 22.11
C ARG A 152 24.72 -54.77 21.96
N LEU A 153 24.37 -54.29 20.77
CA LEU A 153 23.09 -53.62 20.49
C LEU A 153 21.96 -54.57 20.11
N ARG A 154 22.29 -55.82 19.71
CA ARG A 154 21.34 -56.84 19.30
C ARG A 154 21.16 -57.90 20.38
N SER A 155 19.94 -58.40 20.52
CA SER A 155 19.59 -59.52 21.40
C SER A 155 19.46 -60.84 20.65
N VAL A 156 19.47 -61.93 21.41
CA VAL A 156 19.47 -63.30 20.91
C VAL A 156 18.23 -63.64 20.07
N ASP A 157 17.07 -63.11 20.44
CA ASP A 157 15.83 -63.25 19.66
C ASP A 157 15.96 -62.84 18.19
N SER A 158 16.88 -61.92 17.84
CA SER A 158 17.06 -61.49 16.45
C SER A 158 17.75 -62.53 15.54
N VAL A 159 18.33 -63.60 16.11
CA VAL A 159 19.03 -64.65 15.35
C VAL A 159 18.48 -66.07 15.63
N VAL A 160 17.56 -66.22 16.57
CA VAL A 160 16.94 -67.52 16.86
C VAL A 160 16.10 -67.94 15.66
N ARG A 161 16.44 -69.09 15.07
CA ARG A 161 15.66 -69.70 14.00
C ARG A 161 14.34 -70.25 14.55
N SER A 162 13.27 -70.12 13.78
CA SER A 162 11.96 -70.67 14.12
C SER A 162 11.98 -72.21 14.03
N GLY A 163 11.76 -72.87 15.17
CA GLY A 163 11.59 -74.33 15.26
C GLY A 163 12.69 -75.03 16.05
N LEU A 164 12.41 -75.32 17.33
CA LEU A 164 13.28 -76.09 18.21
C LEU A 164 13.42 -77.53 17.69
N GLN A 165 14.63 -77.92 17.31
CA GLN A 165 14.94 -79.30 16.92
C GLN A 165 15.17 -80.13 18.18
N SER A 166 14.11 -80.78 18.67
CA SER A 166 14.13 -81.56 19.92
C SER A 166 13.64 -82.99 19.71
N LEU A 167 14.29 -83.94 20.39
CA LEU A 167 13.92 -85.36 20.42
C LEU A 167 13.77 -85.85 21.88
N PRO A 168 12.92 -86.86 22.15
CA PRO A 168 12.82 -87.47 23.48
C PRO A 168 14.09 -88.27 23.82
N GLU A 169 14.33 -88.51 25.12
CA GLU A 169 15.48 -89.31 25.60
C GLU A 169 15.55 -90.74 25.04
N THR A 170 14.42 -91.28 24.57
CA THR A 170 14.30 -92.59 23.93
C THR A 170 14.60 -92.60 22.44
N ALA A 171 14.94 -91.46 21.83
CA ALA A 171 15.33 -91.41 20.42
C ALA A 171 16.72 -92.06 20.24
N THR A 172 16.95 -92.71 19.10
CA THR A 172 18.23 -93.37 18.83
C THR A 172 19.25 -92.41 18.22
N LEU A 173 20.54 -92.72 18.32
CA LEU A 173 21.62 -91.92 17.73
C LEU A 173 21.46 -91.72 16.21
N ALA A 174 20.97 -92.73 15.49
CA ALA A 174 20.65 -92.63 14.07
C ALA A 174 19.53 -91.59 13.79
N GLN A 175 18.52 -91.51 14.66
CA GLN A 175 17.46 -90.50 14.56
C GLN A 175 18.00 -89.09 14.83
N VAL A 176 18.91 -88.94 15.80
CA VAL A 176 19.59 -87.66 16.07
C VAL A 176 20.41 -87.23 14.85
N ALA A 177 21.22 -88.12 14.27
CA ALA A 177 22.02 -87.81 13.08
C ALA A 177 21.15 -87.50 11.85
N ALA A 178 20.03 -88.20 11.67
CA ALA A 178 19.07 -87.91 10.61
C ALA A 178 18.42 -86.52 10.78
N LEU A 179 18.02 -86.15 12.01
CA LEU A 179 17.42 -84.85 12.28
C LEU A 179 18.42 -83.71 12.05
N MET A 180 19.68 -83.84 12.51
CA MET A 180 20.73 -82.85 12.25
C MET A 180 20.93 -82.61 10.75
N ARG A 181 20.91 -83.67 9.93
CA ARG A 181 21.02 -83.57 8.47
C ARG A 181 19.82 -82.89 7.82
N GLN A 182 18.60 -83.33 8.17
CA GLN A 182 17.36 -82.83 7.55
C GLN A 182 17.10 -81.37 7.91
N ALA A 183 17.29 -81.00 9.19
CA ALA A 183 17.07 -79.64 9.66
C ALA A 183 18.26 -78.71 9.41
N VAL A 184 19.36 -79.23 8.85
CA VAL A 184 20.60 -78.47 8.60
C VAL A 184 21.06 -77.74 9.88
N THR A 185 21.07 -78.47 11.00
CA THR A 185 21.42 -77.96 12.34
C THR A 185 22.64 -78.67 12.89
N ASP A 186 23.42 -77.93 13.66
CA ASP A 186 24.70 -78.34 14.24
C ASP A 186 24.53 -79.03 15.61
N ALA A 187 23.32 -78.94 16.16
CA ALA A 187 22.93 -79.52 17.43
C ALA A 187 21.44 -79.88 17.46
N VAL A 188 21.10 -80.86 18.30
CA VAL A 188 19.74 -81.29 18.62
C VAL A 188 19.58 -81.31 20.13
N VAL A 189 18.43 -80.83 20.59
CA VAL A 189 18.06 -80.85 22.01
C VAL A 189 17.46 -82.20 22.36
N VAL A 190 17.85 -82.75 23.49
CA VAL A 190 17.24 -83.96 24.06
C VAL A 190 16.38 -83.57 25.24
N SER A 191 15.08 -83.86 25.15
CA SER A 191 14.09 -83.61 26.20
C SER A 191 13.91 -84.84 27.07
N TYR A 192 13.88 -84.63 28.39
CA TYR A 192 13.81 -85.71 29.38
C TYR A 192 12.51 -85.64 30.17
N ALA A 193 12.08 -86.78 30.73
CA ALA A 193 10.83 -86.89 31.47
C ALA A 193 10.77 -85.98 32.73
N ASP A 194 11.92 -85.57 33.28
CA ASP A 194 12.03 -84.66 34.41
C ASP A 194 11.88 -83.16 34.03
N GLY A 195 11.65 -82.86 32.75
CA GLY A 195 11.54 -81.50 32.23
C GLY A 195 12.89 -80.81 31.97
N SER A 196 14.02 -81.49 32.20
CA SER A 196 15.33 -80.97 31.87
C SER A 196 15.67 -81.17 30.38
N TRP A 197 16.62 -80.36 29.90
CA TRP A 197 17.14 -80.45 28.53
C TRP A 197 18.62 -80.82 28.52
N GLY A 198 18.97 -81.72 27.61
CA GLY A 198 20.35 -82.00 27.21
C GLY A 198 20.59 -81.57 25.77
N ILE A 199 21.84 -81.69 25.31
CA ILE A 199 22.22 -81.35 23.94
C ILE A 199 23.18 -82.40 23.37
N LEU A 200 22.94 -82.78 22.12
CA LEU A 200 23.88 -83.51 21.29
C LEU A 200 24.31 -82.59 20.15
N THR A 201 25.62 -82.48 19.94
CA THR A 201 26.22 -81.68 18.87
C THR A 201 26.93 -82.59 17.85
N GLU A 202 27.21 -82.11 16.65
CA GLU A 202 28.01 -82.87 15.66
C GLU A 202 29.37 -83.32 16.24
N ARG A 203 29.98 -82.52 17.12
CA ARG A 203 31.20 -82.88 17.83
C ARG A 203 31.03 -84.07 18.76
N ASP A 204 29.87 -84.20 19.41
CA ASP A 204 29.56 -85.38 20.22
C ASP A 204 29.44 -86.61 19.32
N VAL A 205 28.84 -86.49 18.14
CA VAL A 205 28.74 -87.58 17.15
C VAL A 205 30.13 -88.08 16.76
N VAL A 206 31.09 -87.18 16.49
CA VAL A 206 32.49 -87.56 16.21
C VAL A 206 33.10 -88.35 17.36
N ARG A 207 32.90 -87.92 18.62
CA ARG A 207 33.39 -88.65 19.79
C ARG A 207 32.77 -90.05 19.89
N LEU A 208 31.50 -90.19 19.56
CA LEU A 208 30.78 -91.46 19.57
C LEU A 208 31.28 -92.41 18.47
N VAL A 209 31.57 -91.88 17.27
CA VAL A 209 32.23 -92.63 16.18
C VAL A 209 33.61 -93.11 16.61
N ALA A 210 34.39 -92.27 17.30
CA ALA A 210 35.71 -92.67 17.83
C ALA A 210 35.63 -93.82 18.85
N GLN A 211 34.55 -93.88 19.61
CA GLN A 211 34.30 -94.92 20.62
C GLN A 211 33.63 -96.17 20.04
N LYS A 212 33.28 -96.17 18.74
CA LYS A 212 32.46 -97.22 18.09
C LYS A 212 31.14 -97.45 18.83
N CYS A 213 30.53 -96.36 19.31
CA CYS A 213 29.22 -96.40 19.94
C CYS A 213 28.19 -96.82 18.89
N GLY A 214 27.45 -97.90 19.15
CA GLY A 214 26.34 -98.33 18.30
C GLY A 214 25.13 -97.38 18.42
N ASN A 215 24.00 -97.80 17.86
CA ASN A 215 22.74 -97.04 17.86
C ASN A 215 22.05 -97.00 19.25
N GLU A 216 22.72 -96.43 20.25
CA GLU A 216 22.21 -96.25 21.61
C GLU A 216 21.20 -95.09 21.70
N PHE A 217 20.49 -95.02 22.83
CA PHE A 217 19.52 -93.96 23.11
C PHE A 217 20.20 -92.63 23.43
N ALA A 218 19.71 -91.55 22.82
CA ALA A 218 20.21 -90.18 22.95
C ALA A 218 20.26 -89.71 24.41
N GLY A 219 19.34 -90.20 25.26
CA GLY A 219 19.28 -89.86 26.67
C GLY A 219 20.57 -90.14 27.45
N GLY A 220 21.28 -91.22 27.13
CA GLY A 220 22.55 -91.60 27.77
C GLY A 220 23.78 -90.91 27.17
N LEU A 221 23.64 -90.31 25.99
CA LEU A 221 24.76 -89.76 25.22
C LEU A 221 24.83 -88.23 25.27
N ALA A 222 23.70 -87.55 25.51
CA ALA A 222 23.62 -86.09 25.51
C ALA A 222 24.34 -85.45 26.71
N SER A 223 24.92 -84.28 26.48
CA SER A 223 25.53 -83.48 27.55
C SER A 223 24.44 -82.75 28.36
N ARG A 224 24.53 -82.79 29.69
CA ARG A 224 23.52 -82.26 30.62
C ARG A 224 24.21 -81.55 31.80
N PRO A 225 23.70 -80.41 32.30
CA PRO A 225 22.54 -79.65 31.80
C PRO A 225 22.85 -78.81 30.55
N LEU A 226 21.84 -78.52 29.72
CA LEU A 226 21.95 -77.51 28.66
C LEU A 226 22.09 -76.11 29.29
N LEU A 227 23.19 -75.41 29.00
CA LEU A 227 23.34 -74.00 29.40
C LEU A 227 22.37 -73.13 28.60
N THR A 228 21.69 -72.21 29.27
CA THR A 228 20.66 -71.36 28.68
C THR A 228 20.85 -69.87 28.99
N VAL A 229 20.29 -69.01 28.15
CA VAL A 229 20.21 -67.56 28.31
C VAL A 229 18.80 -67.06 27.99
N GLY A 230 18.39 -65.93 28.56
CA GLY A 230 17.11 -65.31 28.19
C GLY A 230 17.18 -64.70 26.78
N GLN A 231 16.06 -64.72 26.05
CA GLN A 231 15.96 -64.22 24.67
C GLN A 231 16.40 -62.75 24.45
N ARG A 232 16.36 -61.92 25.50
CA ARG A 232 16.80 -60.51 25.46
C ARG A 232 18.29 -60.30 25.76
N THR A 233 19.04 -61.37 26.01
CA THR A 233 20.49 -61.30 26.24
C THR A 233 21.17 -60.76 24.99
N SER A 234 22.18 -59.89 25.13
CA SER A 234 22.89 -59.39 23.96
C SER A 234 23.71 -60.48 23.27
N LEU A 235 23.83 -60.42 21.94
CA LEU A 235 24.64 -61.36 21.17
C LEU A 235 26.12 -61.32 21.58
N TYR A 236 26.60 -60.17 22.05
CA TYR A 236 27.96 -60.02 22.57
C TYR A 236 28.17 -60.88 23.81
N ARG A 237 27.20 -60.86 24.73
CA ARG A 237 27.26 -61.66 25.95
C ARG A 237 27.11 -63.15 25.63
N VAL A 238 26.27 -63.52 24.68
CA VAL A 238 26.18 -64.92 24.21
C VAL A 238 27.48 -65.39 23.58
N ARG A 239 28.09 -64.59 22.69
CA ARG A 239 29.41 -64.89 22.12
C ARG A 239 30.45 -65.09 23.23
N ALA A 240 30.52 -64.17 24.19
CA ALA A 240 31.44 -64.27 25.32
C ALA A 240 31.20 -65.56 26.14
N MET A 241 29.94 -65.88 26.47
CA MET A 241 29.60 -67.09 27.21
C MET A 241 29.96 -68.38 26.48
N LEU A 242 29.73 -68.44 25.16
CA LEU A 242 30.13 -69.58 24.32
C LEU A 242 31.66 -69.76 24.35
N SER A 243 32.41 -68.67 24.17
CA SER A 243 33.88 -68.67 24.21
C SER A 243 34.44 -69.06 25.59
N GLU A 244 33.95 -68.44 26.66
CA GLU A 244 34.40 -68.67 28.05
C GLU A 244 34.10 -70.10 28.51
N SER A 245 32.89 -70.59 28.21
CA SER A 245 32.44 -71.94 28.59
C SER A 245 32.99 -73.03 27.66
N LYS A 246 33.74 -72.66 26.61
CA LYS A 246 34.24 -73.56 25.56
C LYS A 246 33.12 -74.39 24.91
N LEU A 247 31.93 -73.80 24.80
CA LEU A 247 30.77 -74.38 24.13
C LEU A 247 30.56 -73.75 22.75
N ARG A 248 29.84 -74.44 21.88
CA ARG A 248 29.47 -73.93 20.54
C ARG A 248 28.00 -73.60 20.39
N HIS A 249 27.19 -73.99 21.38
CA HIS A 249 25.74 -73.87 21.37
C HIS A 249 25.27 -73.44 22.76
N ILE A 250 24.24 -72.61 22.79
CA ILE A 250 23.55 -72.22 24.01
C ILE A 250 22.04 -72.27 23.78
N GLY A 251 21.29 -72.74 24.77
CA GLY A 251 19.83 -72.71 24.73
C GLY A 251 19.30 -71.30 24.99
N VAL A 252 18.14 -70.99 24.42
CA VAL A 252 17.48 -69.69 24.57
C VAL A 252 16.13 -69.90 25.24
N LEU A 253 15.92 -69.26 26.38
CA LEU A 253 14.65 -69.28 27.10
C LEU A 253 13.78 -68.12 26.64
N GLY A 254 12.51 -68.43 26.34
CA GLY A 254 11.45 -67.46 26.13
C GLY A 254 11.08 -66.74 27.44
N ASP A 255 10.25 -65.69 27.32
CA ASP A 255 9.73 -64.97 28.49
C ASP A 255 8.83 -65.87 29.37
N ASP A 256 8.33 -66.98 28.84
CA ASP A 256 7.53 -68.01 29.53
C ASP A 256 8.38 -69.08 30.26
N GLY A 257 9.72 -68.99 30.16
CA GLY A 257 10.64 -69.97 30.73
C GLY A 257 10.77 -71.27 29.93
N ALA A 258 10.08 -71.39 28.79
CA ALA A 258 10.24 -72.52 27.88
C ALA A 258 11.49 -72.34 27.01
N LEU A 259 12.06 -73.45 26.55
CA LEU A 259 13.17 -73.41 25.60
C LEU A 259 12.67 -72.99 24.21
N ALA A 260 12.96 -71.74 23.84
CA ALA A 260 12.56 -71.14 22.57
C ALA A 260 13.44 -71.59 21.39
N GLY A 261 14.71 -71.91 21.65
CA GLY A 261 15.65 -72.32 20.60
C GLY A 261 17.06 -72.62 21.10
N VAL A 262 17.97 -72.88 20.16
CA VAL A 262 19.41 -73.01 20.40
C VAL A 262 20.13 -72.09 19.41
N VAL A 263 21.15 -71.38 19.88
CA VAL A 263 21.95 -70.47 19.05
C VAL A 263 23.41 -70.92 19.04
N SER A 264 23.99 -70.93 17.83
CA SER A 264 25.39 -71.26 17.56
C SER A 264 26.17 -70.04 17.03
N PHE A 265 27.48 -70.20 16.83
CA PHE A 265 28.28 -69.21 16.11
C PHE A 265 27.79 -68.99 14.66
N SER A 266 27.28 -70.03 13.98
CA SER A 266 26.79 -69.93 12.60
C SER A 266 25.54 -69.06 12.47
N ASP A 267 24.68 -69.10 13.50
CA ASP A 267 23.46 -68.28 13.58
C ASP A 267 23.79 -66.80 13.80
N ILE A 268 24.79 -66.51 14.64
CA ILE A 268 25.31 -65.16 14.83
C ILE A 268 25.84 -64.61 13.50
N LEU A 269 26.59 -65.40 12.73
CA LEU A 269 27.14 -64.98 11.43
C LEU A 269 26.05 -64.71 10.38
N SER A 270 25.01 -65.54 10.35
CA SER A 270 23.91 -65.40 9.36
C SER A 270 23.04 -64.17 9.61
N GLY A 271 22.86 -63.73 10.86
CA GLY A 271 22.03 -62.57 11.21
C GLY A 271 22.63 -61.20 10.88
N MET A 272 23.91 -61.12 10.51
CA MET A 272 24.66 -59.86 10.42
C MET A 272 24.50 -59.07 9.12
N GLU A 273 24.28 -59.72 7.96
CA GLU A 273 24.35 -59.03 6.65
C GLU A 273 23.04 -58.40 6.15
N LEU A 274 21.89 -58.76 6.72
CA LEU A 274 20.60 -58.16 6.32
C LEU A 274 20.51 -56.66 6.70
N VAL A 275 21.38 -56.20 7.60
CA VAL A 275 21.37 -54.84 8.16
C VAL A 275 22.40 -53.93 7.47
N TYR A 276 23.59 -54.43 7.13
CA TYR A 276 24.65 -53.64 6.48
C TYR A 276 24.22 -53.08 5.12
N VAL A 277 23.47 -53.88 4.34
CA VAL A 277 22.94 -53.45 3.03
C VAL A 277 21.86 -52.36 3.19
N GLN A 278 21.08 -52.38 4.27
CA GLN A 278 20.04 -51.39 4.52
C GLN A 278 20.60 -50.02 4.93
N GLU A 279 21.67 -49.98 5.72
CA GLU A 279 22.30 -48.72 6.13
C GLU A 279 22.97 -47.99 4.96
N LEU A 280 23.63 -48.74 4.06
CA LEU A 280 24.26 -48.16 2.86
C LEU A 280 23.25 -47.50 1.92
N GLN A 281 22.07 -48.09 1.77
CA GLN A 281 20.98 -47.52 0.95
C GLN A 281 20.40 -46.24 1.56
N HIS A 282 20.39 -46.10 2.88
CA HIS A 282 19.90 -44.90 3.56
C HIS A 282 20.85 -43.72 3.34
N ALA A 283 22.15 -43.93 3.55
CA ALA A 283 23.16 -42.87 3.39
C ALA A 283 23.25 -42.31 1.95
N LEU A 284 23.01 -43.14 0.93
CA LEU A 284 22.97 -42.70 -0.47
C LEU A 284 21.76 -41.79 -0.74
N ARG A 285 20.58 -42.11 -0.18
CA ARG A 285 19.38 -41.28 -0.33
C ARG A 285 19.55 -39.91 0.31
N ASP A 286 20.13 -39.85 1.52
CA ASP A 286 20.35 -38.59 2.23
C ASP A 286 21.28 -37.66 1.45
N ARG A 287 22.33 -38.21 0.83
CA ARG A 287 23.24 -37.45 -0.04
C ARG A 287 22.53 -36.92 -1.29
N ASP A 288 21.73 -37.75 -1.95
CA ASP A 288 21.00 -37.36 -3.16
C ASP A 288 19.95 -36.29 -2.86
N GLU A 289 19.28 -36.35 -1.72
CA GLU A 289 18.38 -35.30 -1.25
C GLU A 289 19.14 -33.99 -0.98
N ALA A 290 20.27 -34.04 -0.29
CA ALA A 290 21.10 -32.85 -0.03
C ALA A 290 21.60 -32.19 -1.33
N LEU A 291 22.04 -32.99 -2.31
CA LEU A 291 22.46 -32.49 -3.62
C LEU A 291 21.30 -31.84 -4.40
N ASN A 292 20.13 -32.49 -4.42
CA ASN A 292 18.94 -31.95 -5.06
C ASN A 292 18.49 -30.62 -4.42
N VAL A 293 18.54 -30.52 -3.09
CA VAL A 293 18.25 -29.27 -2.36
C VAL A 293 19.25 -28.18 -2.75
N SER A 294 20.56 -28.49 -2.80
CA SER A 294 21.58 -27.52 -3.20
C SER A 294 21.42 -27.03 -4.63
N GLN A 295 21.11 -27.94 -5.57
CA GLN A 295 20.87 -27.59 -6.98
C GLN A 295 19.61 -26.74 -7.14
N ARG A 296 18.52 -27.09 -6.43
CA ARG A 296 17.30 -26.28 -6.41
C ARG A 296 17.55 -24.89 -5.84
N ASN A 297 18.33 -24.77 -4.77
CA ASN A 297 18.66 -23.48 -4.17
C ASN A 297 19.50 -22.61 -5.11
N LEU A 298 20.48 -23.20 -5.81
CA LEU A 298 21.28 -22.47 -6.79
C LEU A 298 20.43 -21.98 -7.96
N HIS A 299 19.60 -22.87 -8.51
CA HIS A 299 18.69 -22.51 -9.60
C HIS A 299 17.65 -21.46 -9.17
N LEU A 300 17.15 -21.53 -7.94
CA LEU A 300 16.25 -20.52 -7.39
C LEU A 300 16.97 -19.17 -7.24
N ALA A 301 18.19 -19.14 -6.73
CA ALA A 301 18.98 -17.91 -6.61
C ALA A 301 19.27 -17.27 -7.97
N GLU A 302 19.63 -18.07 -8.97
CA GLU A 302 19.84 -17.61 -10.35
C GLU A 302 18.55 -17.01 -10.94
N ARG A 303 17.41 -17.71 -10.81
CA ARG A 303 16.12 -17.19 -11.26
C ARG A 303 15.72 -15.91 -10.55
N VAL A 304 15.97 -15.78 -9.24
CA VAL A 304 15.72 -14.54 -8.49
C VAL A 304 16.57 -13.37 -9.03
N ILE A 305 17.85 -13.60 -9.32
CA ILE A 305 18.74 -12.57 -9.92
C ILE A 305 18.27 -12.18 -11.33
N GLU A 306 17.89 -13.14 -12.16
CA GLU A 306 17.43 -12.90 -13.55
C GLU A 306 16.08 -12.19 -13.61
N SER A 307 15.16 -12.54 -12.71
CA SER A 307 13.82 -11.96 -12.60
C SER A 307 13.76 -10.67 -11.79
N SER A 308 14.87 -10.26 -11.17
CA SER A 308 14.93 -8.98 -10.46
C SER A 308 14.62 -7.83 -11.42
N LEU A 309 13.90 -6.83 -10.90
CA LEU A 309 13.66 -5.57 -11.59
C LEU A 309 14.83 -4.59 -11.40
N GLU A 310 15.66 -4.81 -10.37
CA GLU A 310 16.84 -4.01 -10.07
C GLU A 310 18.05 -4.48 -10.88
N GLY A 311 18.86 -3.53 -11.33
CA GLY A 311 20.13 -3.80 -11.98
C GLY A 311 21.11 -4.38 -10.98
N ILE A 312 21.59 -5.60 -11.24
CA ILE A 312 22.59 -6.28 -10.43
C ILE A 312 23.88 -6.34 -11.25
N MET A 313 24.98 -5.91 -10.64
CA MET A 313 26.32 -5.94 -11.21
C MET A 313 27.30 -6.49 -10.17
N VAL A 314 28.13 -7.44 -10.58
CA VAL A 314 29.18 -8.01 -9.74
C VAL A 314 30.54 -7.68 -10.35
N THR A 315 31.45 -7.17 -9.53
CA THR A 315 32.83 -6.87 -9.93
C THR A 315 33.84 -7.72 -9.14
N ASP A 316 35.07 -7.81 -9.64
CA ASP A 316 36.21 -8.32 -8.89
C ASP A 316 36.68 -7.33 -7.80
N GLU A 317 37.78 -7.67 -7.10
CA GLU A 317 38.40 -6.81 -6.10
C GLU A 317 38.99 -5.49 -6.66
N HIS A 318 39.14 -5.38 -7.98
CA HIS A 318 39.67 -4.23 -8.70
C HIS A 318 38.57 -3.40 -9.40
N SER A 319 37.30 -3.69 -9.11
CA SER A 319 36.14 -3.02 -9.68
C SER A 319 35.95 -3.25 -11.19
N VAL A 320 36.45 -4.37 -11.71
CA VAL A 320 36.18 -4.83 -13.07
C VAL A 320 34.92 -5.68 -13.07
N ILE A 321 33.96 -5.37 -13.95
CA ILE A 321 32.67 -6.04 -14.04
C ILE A 321 32.88 -7.49 -14.52
N ILE A 322 32.42 -8.45 -13.73
CA ILE A 322 32.45 -9.88 -14.04
C ILE A 322 31.11 -10.34 -14.59
N SER A 323 30.01 -9.85 -14.01
CA SER A 323 28.65 -10.23 -14.43
C SER A 323 27.64 -9.13 -14.19
N VAL A 324 26.58 -9.16 -14.99
CA VAL A 324 25.40 -8.29 -14.85
C VAL A 324 24.14 -9.09 -15.13
N ASN A 325 23.03 -8.74 -14.49
CA ASN A 325 21.73 -9.38 -14.76
C ASN A 325 20.99 -8.72 -15.94
N PRO A 326 19.89 -9.31 -16.44
CA PRO A 326 19.09 -8.72 -17.52
C PRO A 326 18.52 -7.34 -17.20
N ALA A 327 18.21 -7.04 -15.94
CA ALA A 327 17.71 -5.73 -15.54
C ALA A 327 18.74 -4.62 -15.72
N PHE A 328 20.02 -4.89 -15.43
CA PHE A 328 21.13 -3.98 -15.73
C PHE A 328 21.10 -3.55 -17.20
N THR A 329 20.90 -4.51 -18.11
CA THR A 329 20.86 -4.24 -19.55
C THR A 329 19.65 -3.37 -19.92
N ARG A 330 18.48 -3.64 -19.34
CA ARG A 330 17.27 -2.82 -19.56
C ARG A 330 17.42 -1.40 -19.04
N LEU A 331 18.01 -1.22 -17.85
CA LEU A 331 18.17 0.09 -17.22
C LEU A 331 19.28 0.90 -17.90
N THR A 332 20.44 0.33 -18.17
CA THR A 332 21.57 1.10 -18.69
C THR A 332 21.62 1.19 -20.22
N GLY A 333 20.96 0.23 -20.91
CA GLY A 333 21.04 0.05 -22.36
C GLY A 333 22.30 -0.65 -22.87
N TYR A 334 23.22 -1.05 -21.97
CA TYR A 334 24.42 -1.79 -22.33
C TYR A 334 24.22 -3.30 -22.16
N GLY A 335 24.59 -4.08 -23.18
CA GLY A 335 24.53 -5.54 -23.09
C GLY A 335 25.66 -6.12 -22.24
N ALA A 336 25.43 -7.29 -21.64
CA ALA A 336 26.43 -7.97 -20.81
C ALA A 336 27.80 -8.13 -21.50
N GLY A 337 27.83 -8.50 -22.78
CA GLY A 337 29.08 -8.64 -23.55
C GLY A 337 29.83 -7.33 -23.81
N GLU A 338 29.19 -6.18 -23.62
CA GLU A 338 29.82 -4.85 -23.78
C GLU A 338 30.42 -4.33 -22.46
N VAL A 339 29.90 -4.78 -21.31
CA VAL A 339 30.28 -4.25 -19.99
C VAL A 339 31.19 -5.16 -19.20
N VAL A 340 31.11 -6.48 -19.42
CA VAL A 340 32.00 -7.44 -18.75
C VAL A 340 33.45 -7.19 -19.18
N GLY A 341 34.35 -7.08 -18.21
CA GLY A 341 35.76 -6.71 -18.41
C GLY A 341 36.04 -5.19 -18.36
N ASN A 342 35.00 -4.35 -18.28
CA ASN A 342 35.14 -2.90 -18.11
C ASN A 342 34.89 -2.48 -16.65
N THR A 343 35.09 -1.19 -16.34
CA THR A 343 34.80 -0.62 -15.02
C THR A 343 33.47 0.15 -15.03
N PRO A 344 32.75 0.23 -13.90
CA PRO A 344 31.49 1.00 -13.80
C PRO A 344 31.60 2.48 -14.15
N ALA A 345 32.81 3.04 -14.23
CA ALA A 345 33.05 4.44 -14.60
C ALA A 345 32.48 4.81 -15.98
N MET A 346 32.23 3.84 -16.86
CA MET A 346 31.56 4.05 -18.14
C MET A 346 30.12 4.59 -18.01
N LEU A 347 29.46 4.37 -16.87
CA LEU A 347 28.11 4.87 -16.58
C LEU A 347 28.12 6.29 -16.01
N SER A 348 29.29 6.88 -15.71
CA SER A 348 29.37 8.17 -15.03
C SER A 348 28.74 9.31 -15.84
N SER A 349 27.84 10.06 -15.21
CA SER A 349 27.24 11.25 -15.83
C SER A 349 28.12 12.50 -15.77
N GLY A 350 29.08 12.55 -14.84
CA GLY A 350 29.88 13.73 -14.52
C GLY A 350 29.21 14.74 -13.59
N ARG A 351 28.01 14.46 -13.05
CA ARG A 351 27.32 15.36 -12.09
C ARG A 351 27.91 15.35 -10.68
N HIS A 352 28.51 14.24 -10.26
CA HIS A 352 29.18 14.14 -8.96
C HIS A 352 30.66 14.48 -9.10
N ASP A 353 31.20 15.18 -8.11
CA ASP A 353 32.61 15.54 -8.05
C ASP A 353 33.48 14.38 -7.57
N LYS A 354 34.80 14.56 -7.62
CA LYS A 354 35.75 13.54 -7.18
C LYS A 354 35.63 13.23 -5.68
N ALA A 355 35.33 14.25 -4.87
CA ALA A 355 35.19 14.10 -3.42
C ALA A 355 34.05 13.15 -3.04
N PHE A 356 32.93 13.18 -3.77
CA PHE A 356 31.83 12.24 -3.59
C PHE A 356 32.25 10.77 -3.78
N TYR A 357 32.94 10.47 -4.89
CA TYR A 357 33.40 9.09 -5.17
C TYR A 357 34.48 8.63 -4.20
N ASP A 358 35.40 9.52 -3.80
CA ASP A 358 36.43 9.20 -2.79
C ASP A 358 35.77 8.82 -1.45
N ALA A 359 34.74 9.56 -1.01
CA ALA A 359 33.98 9.25 0.20
C ALA A 359 33.21 7.92 0.12
N MET A 360 32.63 7.60 -1.05
CA MET A 360 31.98 6.31 -1.30
C MET A 360 32.96 5.14 -1.14
N TRP A 361 34.13 5.23 -1.78
CA TRP A 361 35.16 4.20 -1.70
C TRP A 361 35.75 4.06 -0.30
N ASP A 362 35.87 5.15 0.46
CA ASP A 362 36.25 5.10 1.86
C ASP A 362 35.23 4.35 2.72
N SER A 363 33.94 4.59 2.53
CA SER A 363 32.87 3.86 3.23
C SER A 363 32.94 2.36 2.94
N LEU A 364 33.13 1.98 1.66
CA LEU A 364 33.25 0.58 1.25
C LEU A 364 34.47 -0.10 1.86
N ARG A 365 35.61 0.60 1.96
CA ARG A 365 36.83 0.07 2.57
C ARG A 365 36.68 -0.13 4.08
N GLN A 366 36.01 0.79 4.77
CA GLN A 366 35.87 0.76 6.23
C GLN A 366 34.77 -0.19 6.70
N THR A 367 33.60 -0.14 6.06
CA THR A 367 32.39 -0.85 6.53
C THR A 367 32.01 -2.04 5.65
N GLY A 368 32.54 -2.10 4.43
CA GLY A 368 32.12 -3.10 3.43
C GLY A 368 30.75 -2.82 2.81
N TYR A 369 30.15 -1.67 3.08
CA TYR A 369 28.82 -1.32 2.60
C TYR A 369 28.74 0.16 2.21
N TRP A 370 27.97 0.48 1.18
CA TRP A 370 27.61 1.85 0.83
C TRP A 370 26.24 1.88 0.17
N GLN A 371 25.49 2.94 0.44
CA GLN A 371 24.21 3.21 -0.20
C GLN A 371 24.09 4.71 -0.45
N GLY A 372 23.63 5.09 -1.62
CA GLY A 372 23.40 6.49 -1.96
C GLY A 372 22.80 6.71 -3.33
N GLU A 373 22.34 7.94 -3.57
CA GLU A 373 21.87 8.38 -4.88
C GLU A 373 23.06 8.73 -5.78
N VAL A 374 23.07 8.19 -6.99
CA VAL A 374 24.09 8.47 -8.02
C VAL A 374 23.39 8.88 -9.30
N TRP A 375 23.91 9.90 -9.97
CA TRP A 375 23.47 10.25 -11.32
C TRP A 375 24.35 9.55 -12.36
N ASN A 376 23.76 8.64 -13.12
CA ASN A 376 24.43 7.89 -14.17
C ASN A 376 23.88 8.24 -15.56
N ARG A 377 24.57 7.77 -16.59
CA ARG A 377 24.29 8.00 -18.00
C ARG A 377 24.05 6.67 -18.70
N ARG A 378 22.94 6.58 -19.42
CA ARG A 378 22.60 5.43 -20.27
C ARG A 378 23.41 5.47 -21.56
N LYS A 379 23.44 4.35 -22.28
CA LYS A 379 24.02 4.25 -23.63
C LYS A 379 23.43 5.26 -24.61
N SER A 380 22.16 5.65 -24.44
CA SER A 380 21.47 6.68 -25.23
C SER A 380 22.00 8.10 -25.01
N GLY A 381 22.78 8.32 -23.94
CA GLY A 381 23.25 9.64 -23.50
C GLY A 381 22.37 10.30 -22.44
N GLU A 382 21.19 9.74 -22.17
CA GLU A 382 20.24 10.18 -21.13
C GLU A 382 20.85 10.06 -19.74
N ILE A 383 20.68 11.10 -18.92
CA ILE A 383 21.15 11.14 -17.52
C ILE A 383 19.97 10.80 -16.61
N PHE A 384 20.15 9.84 -15.71
CA PHE A 384 19.11 9.39 -14.79
C PHE A 384 19.67 9.23 -13.37
N PRO A 385 18.87 9.51 -12.33
CA PRO A 385 19.22 9.19 -10.96
C PRO A 385 18.97 7.69 -10.69
N GLU A 386 19.93 7.04 -10.04
CA GLU A 386 19.78 5.70 -9.50
C GLU A 386 20.01 5.70 -7.99
N LEU A 387 19.30 4.83 -7.28
CA LEU A 387 19.65 4.49 -5.91
C LEU A 387 20.58 3.28 -5.95
N LEU A 388 21.86 3.49 -5.63
CA LEU A 388 22.91 2.49 -5.73
C LEU A 388 23.27 1.97 -4.33
N THR A 389 23.27 0.65 -4.18
CA THR A 389 23.75 -0.08 -3.00
C THR A 389 24.92 -0.95 -3.41
N ILE A 390 26.04 -0.85 -2.70
CA ILE A 390 27.25 -1.64 -2.96
C ILE A 390 27.64 -2.39 -1.68
N ALA A 391 27.85 -3.70 -1.82
CA ALA A 391 28.31 -4.57 -0.74
C ALA A 391 29.61 -5.28 -1.13
N ALA A 392 30.58 -5.27 -0.21
CA ALA A 392 31.83 -6.00 -0.33
C ALA A 392 31.63 -7.48 0.07
N ILE A 393 31.92 -8.39 -0.84
CA ILE A 393 31.87 -9.83 -0.61
C ILE A 393 33.28 -10.31 -0.26
N ARG A 394 33.38 -11.01 0.87
CA ARG A 394 34.64 -11.54 1.41
C ARG A 394 34.60 -13.06 1.47
N ASN A 395 35.75 -13.70 1.30
CA ASN A 395 35.89 -15.14 1.47
C ASN A 395 35.89 -15.53 2.97
N ARG A 396 35.99 -16.84 3.25
CA ARG A 396 36.04 -17.39 4.63
C ARG A 396 37.24 -16.91 5.47
N GLU A 397 38.26 -16.36 4.81
CA GLU A 397 39.48 -15.82 5.43
C GLU A 397 39.39 -14.30 5.63
N GLY A 398 38.24 -13.67 5.32
CA GLY A 398 38.01 -12.23 5.45
C GLY A 398 38.59 -11.38 4.32
N ARG A 399 39.21 -12.01 3.30
CA ARG A 399 39.76 -11.31 2.13
C ARG A 399 38.64 -10.90 1.18
N LEU A 400 38.68 -9.65 0.73
CA LEU A 400 37.78 -9.12 -0.32
C LEU A 400 37.98 -9.93 -1.60
N THR A 401 36.89 -10.37 -2.22
CA THR A 401 36.92 -11.06 -3.51
C THR A 401 36.07 -10.37 -4.56
N HIS A 402 34.92 -9.80 -4.18
CA HIS A 402 34.00 -9.18 -5.12
C HIS A 402 33.31 -7.97 -4.51
N TYR A 403 32.76 -7.10 -5.35
CA TYR A 403 31.70 -6.19 -4.96
C TYR A 403 30.41 -6.56 -5.68
N ALA A 404 29.29 -6.51 -4.97
CA ALA A 404 27.96 -6.62 -5.55
C ALA A 404 27.27 -5.25 -5.46
N ALA A 405 26.88 -4.73 -6.61
CA ALA A 405 26.13 -3.50 -6.76
C ALA A 405 24.69 -3.84 -7.18
N LEU A 406 23.73 -3.26 -6.47
CA LEU A 406 22.32 -3.26 -6.82
C LEU A 406 21.88 -1.82 -7.03
N PHE A 407 21.21 -1.54 -8.15
CA PHE A 407 20.67 -0.22 -8.40
C PHE A 407 19.27 -0.28 -9.01
N SER A 408 18.47 0.69 -8.61
CA SER A 408 17.15 0.96 -9.17
C SER A 408 17.13 2.37 -9.75
N ASP A 409 16.47 2.50 -10.89
CA ASP A 409 16.17 3.79 -11.47
C ASP A 409 15.08 4.48 -10.64
N ILE A 410 15.41 5.63 -10.07
CA ILE A 410 14.49 6.42 -9.23
C ILE A 410 13.94 7.64 -9.98
N THR A 411 14.10 7.70 -11.30
CA THR A 411 13.58 8.81 -12.14
C THR A 411 12.09 9.01 -11.89
N GLU A 412 11.28 7.97 -12.06
CA GLU A 412 9.83 8.04 -11.87
C GLU A 412 9.45 8.44 -10.44
N MET A 413 10.22 7.97 -9.43
CA MET A 413 9.98 8.34 -8.03
C MET A 413 10.27 9.83 -7.80
N LYS A 414 11.37 10.37 -8.34
CA LYS A 414 11.73 11.80 -8.23
C LYS A 414 10.75 12.68 -9.00
N GLU A 415 10.36 12.28 -10.21
CA GLU A 415 9.35 12.97 -11.01
C GLU A 415 7.99 12.97 -10.31
N ASN A 416 7.59 11.84 -9.72
CA ASN A 416 6.37 11.75 -8.92
C ASN A 416 6.46 12.58 -7.64
N GLU A 417 7.61 12.62 -6.96
CA GLU A 417 7.82 13.45 -5.78
C GLU A 417 7.73 14.94 -6.13
N GLU A 418 8.37 15.38 -7.20
CA GLU A 418 8.25 16.75 -7.73
C GLU A 418 6.82 17.06 -8.14
N ARG A 419 6.13 16.12 -8.80
CA ARG A 419 4.74 16.26 -9.21
C ARG A 419 3.79 16.33 -8.02
N ILE A 420 3.99 15.49 -6.99
CA ILE A 420 3.24 15.53 -5.74
C ILE A 420 3.49 16.84 -5.03
N ARG A 421 4.74 17.32 -4.97
CA ARG A 421 5.09 18.62 -4.40
C ARG A 421 4.42 19.75 -5.17
N HIS A 422 4.40 19.68 -6.50
CA HIS A 422 3.72 20.65 -7.34
C HIS A 422 2.20 20.61 -7.10
N LEU A 423 1.57 19.43 -7.06
CA LEU A 423 0.14 19.25 -6.75
C LEU A 423 -0.22 19.70 -5.33
N ALA A 424 0.68 19.54 -4.37
CA ALA A 424 0.44 19.90 -2.97
C ALA A 424 0.50 21.42 -2.73
N TYR A 425 1.29 22.16 -3.51
CA TYR A 425 1.60 23.57 -3.26
C TYR A 425 1.22 24.54 -4.39
N TYR A 426 0.90 24.06 -5.58
CA TYR A 426 0.57 24.87 -6.75
C TYR A 426 -0.78 24.47 -7.34
N ASP A 427 -1.48 25.45 -7.91
CA ASP A 427 -2.69 25.25 -8.70
C ASP A 427 -2.33 24.66 -10.07
N VAL A 428 -2.97 23.55 -10.43
CA VAL A 428 -2.63 22.77 -11.64
C VAL A 428 -2.91 23.54 -12.92
N LEU A 429 -3.95 24.38 -12.92
CA LEU A 429 -4.34 25.12 -14.11
C LEU A 429 -3.41 26.32 -14.34
N THR A 430 -3.19 27.14 -13.32
CA THR A 430 -2.50 28.43 -13.48
C THR A 430 -1.00 28.39 -13.15
N GLY A 431 -0.51 27.33 -12.49
CA GLY A 431 0.88 27.26 -12.02
C GLY A 431 1.23 28.28 -10.93
N LEU A 432 0.22 28.93 -10.35
CA LEU A 432 0.38 29.80 -9.18
C LEU A 432 0.41 28.97 -7.90
N PRO A 433 1.02 29.47 -6.81
CA PRO A 433 0.78 28.97 -5.46
C PRO A 433 -0.72 28.71 -5.20
N ASN A 434 -1.02 27.58 -4.55
CA ASN A 434 -2.36 27.30 -4.06
C ASN A 434 -2.56 27.91 -2.65
N ARG A 435 -3.77 27.76 -2.08
CA ARG A 435 -4.10 28.23 -0.73
C ARG A 435 -3.06 27.81 0.34
N ARG A 436 -2.56 26.57 0.27
CA ARG A 436 -1.61 26.05 1.27
C ARG A 436 -0.25 26.74 1.20
N LEU A 437 0.30 26.93 0.00
CA LEU A 437 1.58 27.65 -0.16
C LEU A 437 1.44 29.15 0.14
N LEU A 438 0.29 29.74 -0.18
CA LEU A 438 -0.02 31.13 0.18
C LEU A 438 0.00 31.34 1.69
N GLU A 439 -0.70 30.49 2.46
CA GLU A 439 -0.76 30.60 3.92
C GLU A 439 0.63 30.49 4.57
N ASP A 440 1.48 29.59 4.06
CA ASP A 440 2.85 29.43 4.52
C ASP A 440 3.69 30.68 4.24
N ARG A 441 3.66 31.18 2.99
CA ARG A 441 4.37 32.41 2.60
C ARG A 441 3.89 33.64 3.35
N LEU A 442 2.58 33.80 3.55
CA LEU A 442 2.00 34.90 4.29
C LEU A 442 2.45 34.87 5.77
N ARG A 443 2.54 33.68 6.38
CA ARG A 443 3.05 33.54 7.75
C ARG A 443 4.52 33.95 7.86
N VAL A 444 5.35 33.56 6.88
CA VAL A 444 6.76 33.97 6.82
C VAL A 444 6.87 35.49 6.61
N ALA A 445 6.08 36.06 5.71
CA ALA A 445 6.06 37.49 5.41
C ALA A 445 5.62 38.32 6.63
N LEU A 446 4.58 37.90 7.35
CA LEU A 446 4.14 38.53 8.61
C LEU A 446 5.22 38.51 9.68
N ALA A 447 5.91 37.37 9.85
CA ALA A 447 7.01 37.26 10.80
C ALA A 447 8.23 38.13 10.41
N HIS A 448 8.40 38.42 9.12
CA HIS A 448 9.41 39.36 8.62
C HIS A 448 8.99 40.82 8.89
N ALA A 449 7.76 41.18 8.49
CA ALA A 449 7.17 42.50 8.67
C ALA A 449 7.15 42.92 10.15
N HIS A 450 6.75 42.01 11.05
CA HIS A 450 6.73 42.25 12.49
C HIS A 450 8.13 42.56 13.05
N ARG A 451 9.16 41.80 12.64
CA ARG A 451 10.55 42.02 13.09
C ARG A 451 11.13 43.34 12.57
N ASN A 452 10.81 43.71 11.34
CA ASN A 452 11.35 44.89 10.69
C ASN A 452 10.50 46.16 10.84
N ARG A 453 9.35 46.06 11.55
CA ARG A 453 8.35 47.14 11.68
C ARG A 453 7.91 47.70 10.32
N ARG A 454 7.67 46.80 9.37
CA ARG A 454 7.14 47.11 8.04
C ARG A 454 5.68 46.72 7.97
N GLN A 455 4.96 47.35 7.04
CA GLN A 455 3.59 46.99 6.72
C GLN A 455 3.55 45.96 5.59
N LEU A 456 2.46 45.19 5.53
CA LEU A 456 2.19 44.20 4.50
C LEU A 456 0.73 44.36 4.07
N ALA A 457 0.43 44.19 2.78
CA ALA A 457 -0.94 44.19 2.30
C ALA A 457 -1.34 42.83 1.70
N VAL A 458 -2.58 42.43 1.94
CA VAL A 458 -3.22 41.28 1.32
C VAL A 458 -4.35 41.78 0.44
N LEU A 459 -4.29 41.46 -0.85
CA LEU A 459 -5.28 41.81 -1.85
C LEU A 459 -6.05 40.54 -2.23
N PHE A 460 -7.36 40.55 -2.07
CA PHE A 460 -8.26 39.51 -2.57
C PHE A 460 -8.86 40.00 -3.89
N ILE A 461 -8.75 39.20 -4.94
CA ILE A 461 -9.04 39.59 -6.33
C ILE A 461 -10.01 38.58 -6.92
N ASP A 462 -11.14 39.04 -7.42
CA ASP A 462 -12.17 38.20 -8.03
C ASP A 462 -12.51 38.70 -9.44
N LEU A 463 -12.67 37.77 -10.38
CA LEU A 463 -13.04 38.11 -11.76
C LEU A 463 -14.55 38.26 -11.90
N ASP A 464 -14.99 39.47 -12.22
CA ASP A 464 -16.42 39.76 -12.32
C ASP A 464 -17.07 38.96 -13.46
N ARG A 465 -18.23 38.36 -13.15
CA ARG A 465 -19.08 37.64 -14.12
C ARG A 465 -18.35 36.50 -14.85
N PHE A 466 -17.27 35.93 -14.30
CA PHE A 466 -16.57 34.79 -14.89
C PHE A 466 -17.49 33.59 -15.16
N LYS A 467 -18.47 33.36 -14.28
CA LYS A 467 -19.51 32.32 -14.49
C LYS A 467 -20.25 32.48 -15.82
N ARG A 468 -20.61 33.70 -16.25
CA ARG A 468 -21.27 33.93 -17.55
C ARG A 468 -20.37 33.55 -18.72
N ILE A 469 -19.06 33.73 -18.59
CA ILE A 469 -18.09 33.34 -19.63
C ILE A 469 -18.07 31.81 -19.75
N ASN A 470 -18.00 31.09 -18.64
CA ASN A 470 -18.08 29.62 -18.64
C ASN A 470 -19.41 29.12 -19.22
N ASP A 471 -20.53 29.72 -18.81
CA ASP A 471 -21.87 29.32 -19.27
C ASP A 471 -22.09 29.60 -20.76
N SER A 472 -21.44 30.64 -21.32
CA SER A 472 -21.63 31.08 -22.71
C SER A 472 -20.62 30.48 -23.70
N LEU A 473 -19.36 30.31 -23.29
CA LEU A 473 -18.23 29.95 -24.17
C LEU A 473 -17.56 28.62 -23.77
N GLY A 474 -18.03 27.99 -22.69
CA GLY A 474 -17.52 26.71 -22.21
C GLY A 474 -16.31 26.83 -21.28
N HIS A 475 -16.10 25.79 -20.47
CA HIS A 475 -15.05 25.76 -19.44
C HIS A 475 -13.62 25.84 -20.01
N GLU A 476 -13.35 25.32 -21.21
CA GLU A 476 -12.00 25.40 -21.82
C GLU A 476 -11.56 26.84 -22.15
N VAL A 477 -12.51 27.72 -22.51
CA VAL A 477 -12.25 29.14 -22.74
C VAL A 477 -12.02 29.85 -21.41
N GLY A 478 -12.83 29.54 -20.39
CA GLY A 478 -12.64 30.06 -19.03
C GLY A 478 -11.30 29.65 -18.41
N ASP A 479 -10.88 28.40 -18.60
CA ASP A 479 -9.60 27.91 -18.09
C ASP A 479 -8.41 28.65 -18.70
N ARG A 480 -8.43 28.89 -20.02
CA ARG A 480 -7.39 29.69 -20.70
C ARG A 480 -7.42 31.16 -20.31
N LEU A 481 -8.60 31.71 -20.05
CA LEU A 481 -8.73 33.05 -19.48
C LEU A 481 -8.07 33.14 -18.11
N LEU A 482 -8.28 32.15 -17.23
CA LEU A 482 -7.64 32.09 -15.91
C LEU A 482 -6.12 32.01 -16.00
N VAL A 483 -5.58 31.24 -16.96
CA VAL A 483 -4.13 31.18 -17.24
C VAL A 483 -3.60 32.55 -17.68
N ALA A 484 -4.31 33.24 -18.57
CA ALA A 484 -3.91 34.56 -19.04
C ALA A 484 -3.96 35.61 -17.91
N VAL A 485 -4.99 35.56 -17.05
CA VAL A 485 -5.12 36.40 -15.86
C VAL A 485 -3.97 36.15 -14.89
N ALA A 486 -3.66 34.89 -14.58
CA ALA A 486 -2.55 34.53 -13.71
C ALA A 486 -1.20 35.09 -14.20
N HIS A 487 -0.95 35.02 -15.52
CA HIS A 487 0.25 35.57 -16.13
C HIS A 487 0.31 37.11 -16.01
N ARG A 488 -0.82 37.80 -16.20
CA ARG A 488 -0.91 39.25 -16.04
C ARG A 488 -0.67 39.69 -14.60
N LEU A 489 -1.28 39.01 -13.63
CA LEU A 489 -1.08 39.29 -12.21
C LEU A 489 0.40 39.14 -11.83
N ARG A 490 1.04 38.05 -12.26
CA ARG A 490 2.47 37.79 -11.99
C ARG A 490 3.39 38.86 -12.60
N ASN A 491 3.05 39.42 -13.77
CA ASN A 491 3.85 40.46 -14.43
C ASN A 491 3.70 41.86 -13.81
N VAL A 492 2.59 42.14 -13.13
CA VAL A 492 2.37 43.44 -12.48
C VAL A 492 3.12 43.53 -11.14
N LEU A 493 3.23 42.39 -10.46
CA LEU A 493 3.81 42.23 -9.13
C LEU A 493 5.34 42.03 -9.19
N ARG A 494 6.03 42.32 -8.08
CA ARG A 494 7.49 42.14 -7.95
C ARG A 494 7.83 40.69 -7.60
N GLU A 495 9.10 40.30 -7.69
CA GLU A 495 9.54 38.95 -7.29
C GLU A 495 9.29 38.65 -5.80
N ASP A 496 9.36 39.67 -4.94
CA ASP A 496 9.12 39.55 -3.50
C ASP A 496 7.62 39.46 -3.14
N ASP A 497 6.74 39.82 -4.08
CA ASP A 497 5.30 39.71 -3.93
C ASP A 497 4.84 38.29 -4.29
N THR A 498 3.80 37.81 -3.62
CA THR A 498 3.25 36.48 -3.90
C THR A 498 1.84 36.59 -4.44
N VAL A 499 1.57 36.00 -5.61
CA VAL A 499 0.20 35.79 -6.10
C VAL A 499 -0.15 34.31 -6.04
N ALA A 500 -1.36 34.01 -5.59
CA ALA A 500 -1.90 32.66 -5.45
C ALA A 500 -3.32 32.59 -6.00
N ARG A 501 -3.77 31.38 -6.34
CA ARG A 501 -5.16 31.11 -6.70
C ARG A 501 -5.84 30.33 -5.57
N MET A 502 -6.98 30.82 -5.11
CA MET A 502 -7.73 30.22 -3.99
C MET A 502 -8.71 29.14 -4.45
N GLY A 503 -9.22 29.29 -5.68
CA GLY A 503 -10.17 28.39 -6.33
C GLY A 503 -11.09 29.18 -7.26
N GLY A 504 -11.69 28.54 -8.26
CA GLY A 504 -12.59 29.23 -9.20
C GLY A 504 -11.93 30.43 -9.88
N ASP A 505 -12.54 31.60 -9.74
CA ASP A 505 -12.14 32.92 -10.23
C ASP A 505 -11.40 33.79 -9.19
N GLU A 506 -11.06 33.23 -8.03
CA GLU A 506 -10.47 33.96 -6.90
C GLU A 506 -8.94 33.85 -6.86
N PHE A 507 -8.28 34.99 -6.77
CA PHE A 507 -6.83 35.16 -6.61
C PHE A 507 -6.52 35.97 -5.36
N VAL A 508 -5.37 35.71 -4.74
CA VAL A 508 -4.87 36.50 -3.61
C VAL A 508 -3.45 36.93 -3.90
N ALA A 509 -3.17 38.22 -3.73
CA ALA A 509 -1.83 38.79 -3.80
C ALA A 509 -1.38 39.27 -2.41
N VAL A 510 -0.13 38.96 -2.05
CA VAL A 510 0.53 39.41 -0.83
C VAL A 510 1.65 40.35 -1.24
N LEU A 511 1.54 41.61 -0.80
CA LEU A 511 2.52 42.65 -1.05
C LEU A 511 3.40 42.80 0.18
N SER A 512 4.68 42.46 0.03
CA SER A 512 5.66 42.50 1.11
C SER A 512 6.28 43.90 1.22
N ASP A 513 6.62 44.32 2.44
CA ASP A 513 7.35 45.56 2.71
C ASP A 513 6.76 46.83 2.07
N ILE A 514 5.45 47.04 2.22
CA ILE A 514 4.81 48.28 1.76
C ILE A 514 5.16 49.46 2.70
N GLU A 515 5.35 50.65 2.11
CA GLU A 515 5.70 51.88 2.84
C GLU A 515 4.48 52.60 3.42
N SER A 516 3.32 52.48 2.76
CA SER A 516 2.05 53.08 3.16
C SER A 516 0.86 52.32 2.54
N PRO A 517 -0.35 52.50 3.10
CA PRO A 517 -1.60 52.02 2.48
C PRO A 517 -1.80 52.48 1.02
N ASP A 518 -1.39 53.71 0.70
CA ASP A 518 -1.50 54.27 -0.65
C ASP A 518 -0.69 53.46 -1.68
N HIS A 519 0.44 52.87 -1.27
CA HIS A 519 1.23 52.02 -2.15
C HIS A 519 0.46 50.74 -2.55
N ALA A 520 -0.30 50.14 -1.63
CA ALA A 520 -1.16 48.99 -1.92
C ALA A 520 -2.31 49.38 -2.87
N VAL A 521 -2.89 50.57 -2.69
CA VAL A 521 -3.93 51.12 -3.58
C VAL A 521 -3.39 51.33 -5.00
N GLN A 522 -2.19 51.90 -5.15
CA GLN A 522 -1.58 52.09 -6.46
C GLN A 522 -1.33 50.75 -7.18
N ILE A 523 -0.93 49.71 -6.46
CA ILE A 523 -0.75 48.37 -7.02
C ILE A 523 -2.11 47.77 -7.40
N ALA A 524 -3.14 47.92 -6.58
CA ALA A 524 -4.50 47.47 -6.91
C ALA A 524 -5.03 48.13 -8.19
N LEU A 525 -4.86 49.45 -8.35
CA LEU A 525 -5.24 50.16 -9.58
C LEU A 525 -4.46 49.67 -10.81
N ARG A 526 -3.16 49.37 -10.66
CA ARG A 526 -2.36 48.78 -11.74
C ARG A 526 -2.84 47.38 -12.11
N LEU A 527 -3.22 46.55 -11.13
CA LEU A 527 -3.77 45.22 -11.35
C LEU A 527 -5.10 45.29 -12.11
N ILE A 528 -6.02 46.16 -11.66
CA ILE A 528 -7.31 46.38 -12.32
C ILE A 528 -7.09 46.83 -13.78
N GLY A 529 -6.23 47.83 -14.00
CA GLY A 529 -5.92 48.32 -15.34
C GLY A 529 -5.30 47.25 -16.26
N ALA A 530 -4.42 46.40 -15.73
CA ALA A 530 -3.80 45.32 -16.50
C ALA A 530 -4.81 44.20 -16.85
N LEU A 531 -5.78 43.94 -15.98
CA LEU A 531 -6.82 42.93 -16.20
C LEU A 531 -7.90 43.41 -17.17
N MET A 532 -8.19 44.71 -17.21
CA MET A 532 -9.11 45.32 -18.18
C MET A 532 -8.64 45.26 -19.64
N CYS A 533 -7.36 45.00 -19.92
CA CYS A 533 -6.90 44.85 -21.30
C CYS A 533 -7.57 43.63 -21.97
N PRO A 534 -8.02 43.70 -23.24
CA PRO A 534 -8.62 42.56 -23.90
C PRO A 534 -7.69 41.33 -23.91
N VAL A 535 -8.22 40.15 -23.56
CA VAL A 535 -7.52 38.86 -23.63
C VAL A 535 -8.02 38.13 -24.87
N ARG A 536 -7.11 37.78 -25.78
CA ARG A 536 -7.43 36.95 -26.93
C ARG A 536 -7.36 35.48 -26.56
N VAL A 537 -8.49 34.79 -26.55
CA VAL A 537 -8.59 33.34 -26.30
C VAL A 537 -9.24 32.71 -27.53
N ASP A 538 -8.44 31.97 -28.31
CA ASP A 538 -8.77 31.51 -29.66
C ASP A 538 -9.23 32.64 -30.59
N GLU A 539 -10.47 32.58 -31.09
CA GLU A 539 -11.07 33.58 -31.96
C GLU A 539 -11.82 34.68 -31.18
N HIS A 540 -11.91 34.57 -29.85
CA HIS A 540 -12.65 35.51 -29.02
C HIS A 540 -11.72 36.54 -28.37
N GLU A 541 -12.18 37.79 -28.34
CA GLU A 541 -11.55 38.88 -27.59
C GLU A 541 -12.41 39.18 -26.36
N LEU A 542 -11.91 38.81 -25.19
CA LEU A 542 -12.64 38.88 -23.92
C LEU A 542 -12.10 40.04 -23.08
N VAL A 543 -13.02 40.89 -22.61
CA VAL A 543 -12.72 41.91 -21.60
C VAL A 543 -13.35 41.47 -20.29
N VAL A 544 -12.54 41.43 -19.24
CA VAL A 544 -12.96 40.99 -17.91
C VAL A 544 -12.63 42.09 -16.92
N THR A 545 -13.59 42.40 -16.06
CA THR A 545 -13.40 43.34 -14.95
C THR A 545 -13.10 42.57 -13.67
N THR A 546 -12.57 43.26 -12.67
CA THR A 546 -12.09 42.64 -11.43
C THR A 546 -12.50 43.50 -10.24
N SER A 547 -12.92 42.81 -9.18
CA SER A 547 -13.22 43.42 -7.90
C SER A 547 -12.11 43.06 -6.90
N VAL A 548 -11.52 44.07 -6.25
CA VAL A 548 -10.35 43.90 -5.38
C VAL A 548 -10.64 44.37 -3.95
N GLY A 549 -10.37 43.53 -2.96
CA GLY A 549 -10.41 43.89 -1.55
C GLY A 549 -9.02 43.93 -0.95
N ILE A 550 -8.72 44.93 -0.12
CA ILE A 550 -7.38 45.16 0.43
C ILE A 550 -7.45 45.13 1.96
N SER A 551 -6.58 44.35 2.61
CA SER A 551 -6.32 44.46 4.05
C SER A 551 -4.84 44.71 4.32
N ILE A 552 -4.53 45.38 5.43
CA ILE A 552 -3.21 45.88 5.77
C ILE A 552 -2.81 45.40 7.16
N TYR A 553 -1.64 44.77 7.24
CA TYR A 553 -0.95 44.47 8.49
C TYR A 553 -0.08 45.67 8.91
N PRO A 554 -0.09 46.08 10.19
CA PRO A 554 -0.82 45.48 11.32
C PRO A 554 -2.21 46.07 11.58
N ASP A 555 -2.63 47.09 10.82
CA ASP A 555 -3.79 47.94 11.14
C ASP A 555 -5.12 47.16 11.17
N ASP A 556 -5.29 46.16 10.29
CA ASP A 556 -6.53 45.40 10.14
C ASP A 556 -6.56 44.09 10.93
N SER A 557 -5.40 43.45 11.14
CA SER A 557 -5.26 42.20 11.91
C SER A 557 -3.80 41.70 11.97
N ASP A 558 -3.42 41.06 13.08
CA ASP A 558 -2.13 40.37 13.23
C ASP A 558 -2.10 38.92 12.72
N SER A 559 -3.26 38.34 12.41
CA SER A 559 -3.39 36.95 11.97
C SER A 559 -3.52 36.84 10.46
N ALA A 560 -2.72 35.97 9.84
CA ALA A 560 -2.75 35.66 8.41
C ALA A 560 -4.16 35.30 7.92
N LEU A 561 -4.84 34.42 8.65
CA LEU A 561 -6.18 33.95 8.28
C LEU A 561 -7.20 35.10 8.33
N ALA A 562 -7.07 35.97 9.33
CA ALA A 562 -7.97 37.11 9.49
C ALA A 562 -7.69 38.21 8.47
N LEU A 563 -6.43 38.45 8.06
CA LEU A 563 -6.11 39.37 6.96
C LEU A 563 -6.71 38.91 5.64
N VAL A 564 -6.56 37.63 5.28
CA VAL A 564 -7.19 37.08 4.06
C VAL A 564 -8.72 37.22 4.13
N LYS A 565 -9.33 36.92 5.28
CA LYS A 565 -10.78 37.10 5.49
C LYS A 565 -11.23 38.56 5.40
N ASN A 566 -10.45 39.49 5.96
CA ASN A 566 -10.74 40.92 5.92
C ASN A 566 -10.65 41.46 4.48
N ALA A 567 -9.65 41.01 3.71
CA ALA A 567 -9.52 41.33 2.30
C ALA A 567 -10.68 40.76 1.47
N ASP A 568 -11.15 39.54 1.75
CA ASP A 568 -12.33 38.93 1.12
C ASP A 568 -13.62 39.77 1.37
N ILE A 569 -13.85 40.17 2.62
CA ILE A 569 -14.98 41.05 2.98
C ILE A 569 -14.92 42.38 2.21
N ALA A 570 -13.72 42.97 2.08
CA ALA A 570 -13.55 44.20 1.31
C ALA A 570 -13.80 43.98 -0.19
N MET A 571 -13.41 42.82 -0.74
CA MET A 571 -13.64 42.48 -2.15
C MET A 571 -15.12 42.37 -2.46
N TYR A 572 -15.90 41.72 -1.59
CA TYR A 572 -17.34 41.61 -1.78
C TYR A 572 -17.99 43.00 -1.85
N ARG A 573 -17.54 43.95 -1.02
CA ARG A 573 -18.01 45.34 -1.11
C ARG A 573 -17.64 46.03 -2.40
N ALA A 574 -16.45 45.75 -2.94
CA ALA A 574 -16.07 46.26 -4.27
C ALA A 574 -17.04 45.76 -5.35
N LYS A 575 -17.59 44.54 -5.22
CA LYS A 575 -18.64 44.02 -6.10
C LYS A 575 -19.96 44.78 -5.94
N ASP A 576 -20.37 45.07 -4.71
CA ASP A 576 -21.63 45.78 -4.43
C ASP A 576 -21.56 47.24 -4.87
N SER A 577 -20.40 47.89 -4.74
CA SER A 577 -20.18 49.29 -5.15
C SER A 577 -20.00 49.50 -6.66
N GLY A 578 -20.43 48.55 -7.50
CA GLY A 578 -20.45 48.70 -8.96
C GLY A 578 -19.45 47.83 -9.72
N ARG A 579 -18.69 46.94 -9.04
CA ARG A 579 -17.65 46.08 -9.62
C ARG A 579 -16.51 46.90 -10.26
N ASN A 580 -15.52 46.23 -10.86
CA ASN A 580 -14.36 46.89 -11.50
C ASN A 580 -13.66 47.96 -10.63
N SER A 581 -13.57 47.71 -9.33
CA SER A 581 -13.07 48.69 -8.34
C SER A 581 -12.30 47.99 -7.23
N PHE A 582 -11.71 48.78 -6.33
CA PHE A 582 -11.09 48.26 -5.13
C PHE A 582 -11.73 48.85 -3.86
N GLN A 583 -11.63 48.14 -2.74
CA GLN A 583 -12.02 48.63 -1.42
C GLN A 583 -10.98 48.25 -0.37
N LEU A 584 -10.71 49.16 0.57
CA LEU A 584 -9.90 48.90 1.75
C LEU A 584 -10.79 48.34 2.87
N TYR A 585 -10.26 47.42 3.65
CA TYR A 585 -10.90 46.96 4.87
C TYR A 585 -10.85 48.08 5.93
N ALA A 586 -11.97 48.29 6.63
CA ALA A 586 -12.02 49.21 7.78
C ALA A 586 -12.77 48.53 8.95
N PRO A 587 -12.22 48.52 10.20
CA PRO A 587 -12.79 47.82 11.35
C PRO A 587 -14.21 48.27 11.76
N ALA A 588 -14.61 49.50 11.42
CA ALA A 588 -15.97 50.01 11.67
C ALA A 588 -17.07 49.22 10.92
N MET A 589 -16.68 48.27 10.06
CA MET A 589 -17.57 47.60 9.11
C MET A 589 -17.88 46.12 9.45
N ASN A 590 -17.40 45.56 10.57
CA ASN A 590 -17.78 44.19 10.99
C ASN A 590 -19.20 44.10 11.60
N ALA A 591 -19.74 45.21 12.13
CA ALA A 591 -21.12 45.25 12.63
C ALA A 591 -22.13 45.05 11.50
N ARG A 592 -21.89 45.68 10.34
CA ARG A 592 -22.83 45.74 9.22
C ARG A 592 -23.09 44.39 8.54
N SER A 593 -22.12 43.46 8.49
CA SER A 593 -22.33 42.14 7.87
C SER A 593 -23.11 41.16 8.76
N LEU A 594 -22.94 41.24 10.09
CA LEU A 594 -23.78 40.52 11.05
C LEU A 594 -25.17 41.15 11.14
N GLU A 595 -25.24 42.50 11.11
CA GLU A 595 -26.50 43.25 11.01
C GLU A 595 -27.25 42.90 9.73
N HIS A 596 -26.60 42.82 8.57
CA HIS A 596 -27.24 42.43 7.30
C HIS A 596 -27.88 41.02 7.38
N LEU A 597 -27.18 40.04 7.95
CA LEU A 597 -27.72 38.69 8.11
C LEU A 597 -28.90 38.66 9.11
N ALA A 598 -28.81 39.45 10.18
CA ALA A 598 -29.89 39.60 11.15
C ALA A 598 -31.11 40.32 10.54
N LEU A 599 -30.86 41.37 9.75
CA LEU A 599 -31.84 42.18 9.05
C LEU A 599 -32.55 41.35 7.97
N GLU A 600 -31.83 40.48 7.26
CA GLU A 600 -32.38 39.55 6.27
C GLU A 600 -33.38 38.57 6.92
N SER A 601 -32.97 37.97 8.05
CA SER A 601 -33.83 37.05 8.80
C SER A 601 -35.07 37.76 9.36
N ALA A 602 -34.93 39.01 9.80
CA ALA A 602 -36.03 39.83 10.29
C ALA A 602 -36.99 40.24 9.15
N LEU A 603 -36.46 40.64 8.00
CA LEU A 603 -37.22 41.10 6.83
C LEU A 603 -38.16 40.01 6.30
N HIS A 604 -37.71 38.75 6.32
CA HIS A 604 -38.52 37.58 5.97
C HIS A 604 -39.82 37.48 6.80
N ARG A 605 -39.77 37.89 8.07
CA ARG A 605 -40.91 37.83 9.01
C ARG A 605 -41.70 39.13 9.09
N ALA A 606 -41.13 40.24 8.62
CA ALA A 606 -41.72 41.57 8.74
C ALA A 606 -43.09 41.68 8.05
N LEU A 607 -43.24 41.06 6.87
CA LEU A 607 -44.52 41.06 6.14
C LEU A 607 -45.61 40.28 6.89
N GLU A 608 -45.27 39.10 7.44
CA GLU A 608 -46.21 38.26 8.20
C GLU A 608 -46.63 38.90 9.52
N ARG A 609 -45.75 39.71 10.11
CA ARG A 609 -45.95 40.39 11.40
C ARG A 609 -46.58 41.77 11.29
N GLY A 610 -46.82 42.26 10.07
CA GLY A 610 -47.39 43.60 9.86
C GLY A 610 -46.48 44.72 10.32
N GLU A 611 -45.17 44.59 10.13
CA GLU A 611 -44.16 45.56 10.56
C GLU A 611 -43.94 46.69 9.53
N PHE A 612 -44.60 46.63 8.37
CA PHE A 612 -44.51 47.65 7.33
C PHE A 612 -45.64 48.69 7.44
N GLU A 613 -45.29 49.94 7.16
CA GLU A 613 -46.23 51.07 7.09
C GLU A 613 -45.94 51.91 5.83
N LEU A 614 -46.96 52.55 5.27
CA LEU A 614 -46.79 53.51 4.17
C LEU A 614 -46.88 54.93 4.69
N TYR A 615 -45.84 55.70 4.39
CA TYR A 615 -45.84 57.14 4.57
C TYR A 615 -46.12 57.80 3.22
N TYR A 616 -46.71 58.98 3.25
CA TYR A 616 -47.15 59.69 2.06
C TYR A 616 -46.50 61.06 2.03
N GLN A 617 -45.85 61.38 0.93
CA GLN A 617 -45.30 62.71 0.70
C GLN A 617 -46.14 63.45 -0.35
N PRO A 618 -46.60 64.69 -0.08
CA PRO A 618 -47.45 65.41 -1.01
C PRO A 618 -46.66 65.89 -2.22
N LEU A 619 -47.26 65.72 -3.39
CA LEU A 619 -46.85 66.30 -4.66
C LEU A 619 -47.79 67.46 -4.99
N LEU A 620 -47.23 68.66 -5.21
CA LEU A 620 -48.01 69.88 -5.39
C LEU A 620 -47.95 70.38 -6.83
N ASP A 621 -49.06 70.94 -7.32
CA ASP A 621 -49.12 71.74 -8.55
C ASP A 621 -48.26 73.01 -8.38
N ALA A 622 -47.29 73.22 -9.27
CA ALA A 622 -46.37 74.34 -9.16
C ALA A 622 -47.06 75.71 -9.29
N GLY A 623 -48.20 75.80 -9.99
CA GLY A 623 -48.91 77.04 -10.23
C GLY A 623 -49.73 77.52 -9.02
N HIS A 624 -50.49 76.61 -8.40
CA HIS A 624 -51.43 76.95 -7.32
C HIS A 624 -51.03 76.39 -5.94
N CYS A 625 -49.92 75.64 -5.86
CA CYS A 625 -49.46 74.94 -4.67
C CYS A 625 -50.56 74.10 -3.99
N ARG A 626 -51.35 73.38 -4.79
CA ARG A 626 -52.36 72.43 -4.32
C ARG A 626 -51.83 71.01 -4.40
N ILE A 627 -52.15 70.18 -3.43
CA ILE A 627 -51.79 68.76 -3.44
C ILE A 627 -52.57 68.07 -4.57
N VAL A 628 -51.85 67.44 -5.49
CA VAL A 628 -52.40 66.75 -6.66
C VAL A 628 -52.10 65.25 -6.66
N ALA A 629 -51.04 64.84 -5.97
CA ALA A 629 -50.73 63.43 -5.76
C ALA A 629 -50.02 63.22 -4.41
N ALA A 630 -49.86 61.96 -4.04
CA ALA A 630 -49.07 61.53 -2.90
C ALA A 630 -48.11 60.43 -3.33
N GLU A 631 -46.82 60.55 -3.04
CA GLU A 631 -45.87 59.44 -3.21
C GLU A 631 -45.94 58.52 -2.00
N ALA A 632 -46.18 57.23 -2.24
CA ALA A 632 -46.23 56.19 -1.22
C ALA A 632 -44.84 55.63 -0.95
N LEU A 633 -44.33 55.93 0.24
CA LEU A 633 -42.97 55.61 0.67
C LEU A 633 -43.01 54.56 1.78
N LEU A 634 -42.43 53.39 1.51
CA LEU A 634 -42.39 52.27 2.45
C LEU A 634 -41.55 52.61 3.69
N ARG A 635 -42.04 52.22 4.86
CA ARG A 635 -41.35 52.31 6.16
C ARG A 635 -41.41 50.96 6.85
N TRP A 636 -40.33 50.60 7.55
CA TRP A 636 -40.26 49.36 8.32
C TRP A 636 -40.03 49.65 9.80
N HIS A 637 -41.00 49.28 10.63
CA HIS A 637 -40.95 49.38 12.08
C HIS A 637 -40.47 48.06 12.68
N HIS A 638 -39.15 47.93 12.84
CA HIS A 638 -38.56 46.78 13.49
C HIS A 638 -38.73 46.86 15.02
N PRO A 639 -39.15 45.78 15.72
CA PRO A 639 -39.41 45.80 17.17
C PRO A 639 -38.22 46.25 18.02
N GLU A 640 -37.00 45.83 17.64
CA GLU A 640 -35.76 46.15 18.38
C GLU A 640 -35.00 47.37 17.84
N LEU A 641 -34.91 47.54 16.50
CA LEU A 641 -34.14 48.59 15.85
C LEU A 641 -34.93 49.89 15.64
N GLY A 642 -36.24 49.87 15.88
CA GLY A 642 -37.13 51.01 15.61
C GLY A 642 -37.39 51.18 14.11
N LEU A 643 -37.47 52.43 13.65
CA LEU A 643 -37.73 52.73 12.24
C LEU A 643 -36.45 52.50 11.41
N VAL A 644 -36.45 51.46 10.57
CA VAL A 644 -35.35 51.13 9.66
C VAL A 644 -35.50 51.93 8.36
N ALA A 645 -34.41 52.55 7.89
CA ALA A 645 -34.43 53.38 6.70
C ALA A 645 -34.60 52.54 5.42
N PRO A 646 -35.37 53.01 4.41
CA PRO A 646 -35.56 52.31 3.14
C PRO A 646 -34.24 51.93 2.44
N ALA A 647 -33.24 52.80 2.52
CA ALA A 647 -31.92 52.56 1.93
C ALA A 647 -31.18 51.35 2.51
N ASP A 648 -31.53 50.92 3.73
CA ASP A 648 -30.87 49.79 4.39
C ASP A 648 -31.53 48.44 4.07
N PHE A 649 -32.86 48.40 3.85
CA PHE A 649 -33.58 47.14 3.67
C PHE A 649 -34.15 46.90 2.26
N ILE A 650 -34.36 47.94 1.43
CA ILE A 650 -34.84 47.76 0.05
C ILE A 650 -33.81 47.00 -0.81
N PRO A 651 -32.50 47.34 -0.80
CA PRO A 651 -31.50 46.57 -1.56
C PRO A 651 -31.47 45.10 -1.14
N LEU A 652 -31.57 44.84 0.16
CA LEU A 652 -31.63 43.48 0.72
C LEU A 652 -32.89 42.73 0.27
N ALA A 653 -34.04 43.41 0.22
CA ALA A 653 -35.28 42.85 -0.30
C ALA A 653 -35.18 42.50 -1.79
N GLU A 654 -34.48 43.33 -2.57
CA GLU A 654 -34.24 43.10 -4.00
C GLU A 654 -33.31 41.92 -4.24
N GLU A 655 -32.23 41.78 -3.49
CA GLU A 655 -31.27 40.67 -3.61
C GLU A 655 -31.89 39.31 -3.25
N THR A 656 -32.67 39.28 -2.17
CA THR A 656 -33.34 38.06 -1.67
C THR A 656 -34.61 37.71 -2.44
N GLY A 657 -35.18 38.68 -3.17
CA GLY A 657 -36.45 38.52 -3.88
C GLY A 657 -37.69 38.78 -3.02
N LEU A 658 -37.51 39.17 -1.76
CA LEU A 658 -38.61 39.60 -0.88
C LEU A 658 -39.28 40.90 -1.34
N ILE A 659 -38.64 41.65 -2.23
CA ILE A 659 -39.24 42.87 -2.80
C ILE A 659 -40.52 42.58 -3.61
N ILE A 660 -40.68 41.37 -4.15
CA ILE A 660 -41.88 40.99 -4.91
C ILE A 660 -43.12 40.93 -4.00
N PRO A 661 -43.14 40.13 -2.92
CA PRO A 661 -44.29 40.11 -2.01
C PRO A 661 -44.48 41.43 -1.24
N ILE A 662 -43.40 42.13 -0.89
CA ILE A 662 -43.48 43.45 -0.24
C ILE A 662 -44.13 44.47 -1.19
N GLY A 663 -43.68 44.54 -2.43
CA GLY A 663 -44.21 45.47 -3.42
C GLY A 663 -45.67 45.21 -3.78
N ALA A 664 -46.09 43.94 -3.80
CA ALA A 664 -47.50 43.58 -3.94
C ALA A 664 -48.35 44.13 -2.77
N TRP A 665 -47.82 44.08 -1.54
CA TRP A 665 -48.47 44.65 -0.36
C TRP A 665 -48.49 46.19 -0.41
N VAL A 666 -47.40 46.83 -0.85
CA VAL A 666 -47.32 48.29 -1.03
C VAL A 666 -48.37 48.76 -2.02
N LEU A 667 -48.41 48.17 -3.21
CA LEU A 667 -49.36 48.57 -4.26
C LEU A 667 -50.82 48.39 -3.79
N ARG A 668 -51.12 47.29 -3.11
CA ARG A 668 -52.44 47.03 -2.52
C ARG A 668 -52.82 48.06 -1.48
N SER A 669 -51.93 48.35 -0.54
CA SER A 669 -52.17 49.31 0.54
C SER A 669 -52.34 50.73 0.01
N ALA A 670 -51.53 51.12 -0.97
CA ALA A 670 -51.66 52.40 -1.69
C ALA A 670 -53.02 52.52 -2.41
N CYS A 671 -53.46 51.48 -3.12
CA CYS A 671 -54.75 51.49 -3.82
C CYS A 671 -55.93 51.57 -2.84
N LEU A 672 -55.88 50.83 -1.73
CA LEU A 672 -56.92 50.88 -0.71
C LEU A 672 -56.98 52.25 -0.02
N GLN A 673 -55.83 52.85 0.28
CA GLN A 673 -55.78 54.19 0.86
C GLN A 673 -56.34 55.25 -0.11
N LEU A 674 -55.99 55.16 -1.38
CA LEU A 674 -56.53 56.04 -2.41
C LEU A 674 -58.06 55.93 -2.54
N ALA A 675 -58.60 54.70 -2.47
CA ALA A 675 -60.04 54.49 -2.46
C ALA A 675 -60.73 55.17 -1.27
N GLN A 676 -60.07 55.20 -0.10
CA GLN A 676 -60.58 55.93 1.07
C GLN A 676 -60.58 57.45 0.84
N TRP A 677 -59.50 58.02 0.31
CA TRP A 677 -59.44 59.45 -0.01
C TRP A 677 -60.48 59.86 -1.07
N HIS A 678 -60.70 59.02 -2.08
CA HIS A 678 -61.75 59.24 -3.08
C HIS A 678 -63.16 59.21 -2.46
N ALA A 679 -63.40 58.31 -1.50
CA ALA A 679 -64.66 58.24 -0.75
C ALA A 679 -64.87 59.46 0.17
N GLN A 680 -63.79 60.07 0.66
CA GLN A 680 -63.81 61.29 1.48
C GLN A 680 -64.00 62.58 0.66
N GLY A 681 -63.94 62.49 -0.68
CA GLY A 681 -64.23 63.61 -1.59
C GLY A 681 -63.05 64.05 -2.47
N HIS A 682 -61.85 63.53 -2.24
CA HIS A 682 -60.63 63.88 -2.98
C HIS A 682 -60.48 63.06 -4.27
N ARG A 683 -61.49 63.10 -5.16
CA ARG A 683 -61.58 62.23 -6.35
C ARG A 683 -60.49 62.43 -7.39
N ASP A 684 -59.86 63.60 -7.41
CA ASP A 684 -58.80 63.92 -8.37
C ASP A 684 -57.39 63.58 -7.86
N LEU A 685 -57.27 63.12 -6.60
CA LEU A 685 -56.00 62.76 -6.00
C LEU A 685 -55.43 61.50 -6.69
N ARG A 686 -54.10 61.48 -6.85
CA ARG A 686 -53.33 60.35 -7.40
C ARG A 686 -52.34 59.82 -6.37
N VAL A 687 -51.92 58.57 -6.51
CA VAL A 687 -50.86 57.98 -5.69
C VAL A 687 -49.76 57.45 -6.57
N ALA A 688 -48.53 57.86 -6.29
CA ALA A 688 -47.34 57.34 -6.95
C ALA A 688 -46.72 56.21 -6.11
N VAL A 689 -46.29 55.14 -6.77
CA VAL A 689 -45.70 53.95 -6.14
C VAL A 689 -44.42 53.58 -6.88
N ASN A 690 -43.32 53.53 -6.14
CA ASN A 690 -42.02 53.06 -6.63
C ASN A 690 -42.02 51.56 -6.91
N ILE A 691 -41.49 51.18 -8.08
CA ILE A 691 -41.37 49.79 -8.52
C ILE A 691 -39.91 49.44 -8.74
N SER A 692 -39.45 48.37 -8.08
CA SER A 692 -38.09 47.85 -8.29
C SER A 692 -37.91 47.16 -9.64
N ALA A 693 -36.68 47.10 -10.13
CA ALA A 693 -36.33 46.37 -11.36
C ALA A 693 -36.74 44.89 -11.28
N ARG A 694 -36.53 44.25 -10.12
CA ARG A 694 -36.87 42.83 -9.92
C ARG A 694 -38.37 42.58 -9.96
N GLN A 695 -39.20 43.51 -9.46
CA GLN A 695 -40.66 43.41 -9.59
C GLN A 695 -41.11 43.58 -11.04
N PHE A 696 -40.52 44.52 -11.77
CA PHE A 696 -40.94 44.81 -13.13
C PHE A 696 -40.61 43.69 -14.12
N HIS A 697 -39.49 43.00 -13.92
CA HIS A 697 -39.14 41.81 -14.68
C HIS A 697 -39.89 40.54 -14.24
N ASP A 698 -40.71 40.60 -13.18
CA ASP A 698 -41.54 39.48 -12.79
C ASP A 698 -42.66 39.25 -13.82
N PRO A 699 -42.77 38.05 -14.42
CA PRO A 699 -43.76 37.78 -15.47
C PRO A 699 -45.21 37.99 -15.05
N ASP A 700 -45.52 37.87 -13.75
CA ASP A 700 -46.87 37.97 -13.22
C ASP A 700 -47.22 39.39 -12.75
N PHE A 701 -46.28 40.34 -12.77
CA PHE A 701 -46.47 41.69 -12.26
C PHE A 701 -47.65 42.42 -12.90
N ILE A 702 -47.77 42.38 -14.23
CA ILE A 702 -48.83 43.08 -14.96
C ILE A 702 -50.21 42.54 -14.56
N THR A 703 -50.34 41.22 -14.48
CA THR A 703 -51.57 40.53 -14.04
C THR A 703 -51.89 40.88 -12.58
N LEU A 704 -50.88 40.90 -11.73
CA LEU A 704 -50.99 41.24 -10.31
C LEU A 704 -51.45 42.69 -10.11
N ALA A 705 -50.84 43.64 -10.80
CA ALA A 705 -51.17 45.06 -10.71
C ALA A 705 -52.61 45.33 -11.16
N GLY A 706 -53.03 44.74 -12.28
CA GLY A 706 -54.41 44.82 -12.76
C GLY A 706 -55.43 44.25 -11.78
N ARG A 707 -55.12 43.10 -11.17
CA ARG A 707 -55.97 42.50 -10.14
C ARG A 707 -56.10 43.38 -8.92
N ILE A 708 -55.00 43.93 -8.40
CA ILE A 708 -54.99 44.75 -7.18
C ILE A 708 -55.86 46.00 -7.36
N VAL A 709 -55.69 46.71 -8.49
CA VAL A 709 -56.47 47.92 -8.76
C VAL A 709 -57.96 47.58 -8.97
N GLY A 710 -58.26 46.47 -9.64
CA GLY A 710 -59.62 45.97 -9.80
C GLY A 710 -60.29 45.59 -8.46
N GLU A 711 -59.55 44.97 -7.54
CA GLU A 711 -60.02 44.63 -6.19
C GLU A 711 -60.28 45.88 -5.33
N ALA A 712 -59.47 46.93 -5.48
CA ALA A 712 -59.64 48.20 -4.76
C ALA A 712 -60.74 49.10 -5.35
N GLY A 713 -61.19 48.83 -6.58
CA GLY A 713 -62.24 49.61 -7.25
C GLY A 713 -61.80 51.00 -7.70
N ILE A 714 -60.50 51.20 -7.92
CA ILE A 714 -59.92 52.47 -8.36
C ILE A 714 -59.67 52.43 -9.87
N ASP A 715 -59.79 53.59 -10.53
CA ASP A 715 -59.38 53.73 -11.94
C ASP A 715 -57.84 53.78 -12.01
N PRO A 716 -57.18 52.89 -12.79
CA PRO A 716 -55.73 52.82 -12.91
C PRO A 716 -55.04 54.16 -13.21
N ARG A 717 -55.74 55.13 -13.81
CA ARG A 717 -55.22 56.47 -14.12
C ARG A 717 -54.84 57.29 -12.89
N HIS A 718 -55.33 56.93 -11.71
CA HIS A 718 -54.96 57.58 -10.45
C HIS A 718 -53.77 56.91 -9.75
N ILE A 719 -53.23 55.83 -10.31
CA ILE A 719 -52.00 55.18 -9.84
C ILE A 719 -50.88 55.50 -10.82
N THR A 720 -49.84 56.16 -10.31
CA THR A 720 -48.59 56.38 -11.03
C THR A 720 -47.56 55.33 -10.60
N LEU A 721 -46.98 54.60 -11.55
CA LEU A 721 -45.88 53.67 -11.31
C LEU A 721 -44.56 54.39 -11.60
N GLU A 722 -43.69 54.47 -10.61
CA GLU A 722 -42.38 55.13 -10.70
C GLU A 722 -41.29 54.09 -10.96
N LEU A 723 -40.47 54.34 -11.97
CA LEU A 723 -39.44 53.43 -12.47
C LEU A 723 -38.17 54.25 -12.68
N THR A 724 -37.03 53.78 -12.15
CA THR A 724 -35.77 54.50 -12.29
C THR A 724 -35.26 54.50 -13.74
N GLU A 725 -34.50 55.53 -14.11
CA GLU A 725 -33.90 55.66 -15.44
C GLU A 725 -33.08 54.42 -15.84
N SER A 726 -32.24 53.92 -14.93
CA SER A 726 -31.35 52.77 -15.20
C SER A 726 -32.13 51.49 -15.52
N MET A 727 -33.26 51.29 -14.84
CA MET A 727 -34.12 50.15 -15.05
C MET A 727 -34.79 50.16 -16.42
N LEU A 728 -35.14 51.34 -16.93
CA LEU A 728 -35.79 51.49 -18.24
C LEU A 728 -34.83 51.24 -19.41
N MET A 729 -33.52 51.39 -19.18
CA MET A 729 -32.49 51.17 -20.20
C MET A 729 -32.02 49.72 -20.29
N ASP A 730 -32.32 48.88 -19.29
CA ASP A 730 -32.03 47.45 -19.33
C ASP A 730 -33.09 46.73 -20.20
N ASP A 731 -32.61 46.00 -21.21
CA ASP A 731 -33.43 45.30 -22.23
C ASP A 731 -34.59 46.14 -22.84
N ALA A 732 -34.24 47.28 -23.44
CA ALA A 732 -35.19 48.31 -23.86
C ALA A 732 -36.38 47.85 -24.74
N LEU A 733 -36.25 46.78 -25.53
CA LEU A 733 -37.34 46.31 -26.38
C LEU A 733 -38.46 45.61 -25.60
N ASP A 734 -38.09 44.79 -24.61
CA ASP A 734 -39.08 44.11 -23.76
C ASP A 734 -39.67 45.06 -22.72
N THR A 735 -38.88 46.01 -22.21
CA THR A 735 -39.37 47.12 -21.39
C THR A 735 -40.43 47.94 -22.10
N ILE A 736 -40.23 48.33 -23.37
CA ILE A 736 -41.26 49.06 -24.16
C ILE A 736 -42.58 48.28 -24.22
N ARG A 737 -42.52 46.95 -24.40
CA ARG A 737 -43.73 46.10 -24.46
C ARG A 737 -44.48 46.08 -23.14
N MET A 738 -43.76 45.90 -22.03
CA MET A 738 -44.36 45.86 -20.69
C MET A 738 -44.97 47.20 -20.31
N LEU A 739 -44.27 48.31 -20.56
CA LEU A 739 -44.81 49.65 -20.31
C LEU A 739 -46.04 49.93 -21.18
N ALA A 740 -46.04 49.50 -22.44
CA ALA A 740 -47.22 49.65 -23.30
C ALA A 740 -48.43 48.88 -22.76
N GLN A 741 -48.22 47.69 -22.18
CA GLN A 741 -49.29 46.92 -21.54
C GLN A 741 -49.84 47.64 -20.31
N LEU A 742 -48.98 48.11 -19.40
CA LEU A 742 -49.40 48.87 -18.22
C LEU A 742 -50.11 50.17 -18.60
N HIS A 743 -49.59 50.89 -19.59
CA HIS A 743 -50.22 52.11 -20.12
C HIS A 743 -51.60 51.82 -20.74
N ASN A 744 -51.74 50.73 -21.51
CA ASN A 744 -53.02 50.30 -22.09
C ASN A 744 -54.04 49.87 -21.03
N MET A 745 -53.59 49.40 -19.86
CA MET A 745 -54.44 49.15 -18.69
C MET A 745 -54.88 50.44 -17.99
N GLY A 746 -54.25 51.57 -18.31
CA GLY A 746 -54.60 52.90 -17.81
C GLY A 746 -53.67 53.45 -16.74
N PHE A 747 -52.61 52.74 -16.35
CA PHE A 747 -51.64 53.24 -15.37
C PHE A 747 -50.87 54.45 -15.92
N ALA A 748 -50.64 55.45 -15.07
CA ALA A 748 -49.67 56.50 -15.36
C ALA A 748 -48.26 55.97 -15.08
N ILE A 749 -47.29 56.35 -15.91
CA ILE A 749 -45.90 55.90 -15.75
C ILE A 749 -45.01 57.13 -15.59
N ALA A 750 -44.21 57.13 -14.53
CA ALA A 750 -43.23 58.16 -14.23
C ALA A 750 -41.81 57.57 -14.29
N MET A 751 -40.90 58.33 -14.89
CA MET A 751 -39.47 58.02 -14.88
C MET A 751 -38.81 58.76 -13.72
N ASP A 752 -38.18 58.01 -12.81
CA ASP A 752 -37.54 58.53 -11.61
C ASP A 752 -36.01 58.66 -11.77
N ASP A 753 -35.40 59.49 -10.91
CA ASP A 753 -33.96 59.80 -10.85
C ASP A 753 -33.34 60.32 -12.17
N PHE A 754 -34.12 61.04 -13.00
CA PHE A 754 -33.68 61.41 -14.35
C PHE A 754 -32.49 62.37 -14.34
N GLY A 755 -31.46 62.03 -15.11
CA GLY A 755 -30.23 62.83 -15.29
C GLY A 755 -29.02 62.29 -14.52
N THR A 756 -29.21 61.29 -13.66
CA THR A 756 -28.12 60.60 -12.95
C THR A 756 -27.51 59.45 -13.78
N GLY A 757 -28.17 59.05 -14.88
CA GLY A 757 -27.73 57.98 -15.79
C GLY A 757 -27.42 58.44 -17.23
N TYR A 758 -27.05 57.49 -18.10
CA TYR A 758 -26.78 57.71 -19.52
C TYR A 758 -28.05 57.52 -20.36
N SER A 759 -28.96 58.49 -20.33
CA SER A 759 -30.18 58.42 -21.15
C SER A 759 -29.89 58.56 -22.64
N SER A 760 -30.25 57.54 -23.42
CA SER A 760 -30.36 57.69 -24.87
C SER A 760 -31.71 58.31 -25.21
N LEU A 761 -31.70 59.61 -25.55
CA LEU A 761 -32.87 60.41 -25.98
C LEU A 761 -33.74 59.70 -27.04
N SER A 762 -33.14 58.79 -27.82
CA SER A 762 -33.82 58.00 -28.83
C SER A 762 -34.85 57.00 -28.26
N TYR A 763 -34.60 56.48 -27.05
CA TYR A 763 -35.51 55.57 -26.34
C TYR A 763 -36.55 56.31 -25.52
N LEU A 764 -36.19 57.47 -24.93
CA LEU A 764 -37.13 58.31 -24.18
C LEU A 764 -38.39 58.66 -25.00
N LYS A 765 -38.21 58.91 -26.31
CA LYS A 765 -39.32 59.17 -27.25
C LYS A 765 -40.23 57.95 -27.49
N ARG A 766 -39.75 56.74 -27.24
CA ARG A 766 -40.47 55.47 -27.52
C ARG A 766 -41.18 54.91 -26.29
N PHE A 767 -40.77 55.30 -25.08
CA PHE A 767 -41.43 54.85 -23.86
C PHE A 767 -42.78 55.58 -23.68
N PRO A 768 -43.86 54.86 -23.33
CA PRO A 768 -45.17 55.46 -23.05
C PRO A 768 -45.22 56.05 -21.62
N ILE A 769 -44.28 56.95 -21.32
CA ILE A 769 -44.19 57.65 -20.04
C ILE A 769 -45.05 58.92 -20.03
N ASN A 770 -45.50 59.34 -18.86
CA ASN A 770 -46.36 60.50 -18.63
C ASN A 770 -45.65 61.62 -17.85
N GLU A 771 -44.73 61.23 -16.97
CA GLU A 771 -44.07 62.11 -16.01
C GLU A 771 -42.57 61.80 -15.96
N LEU A 772 -41.78 62.85 -15.73
CA LEU A 772 -40.34 62.78 -15.56
C LEU A 772 -39.97 63.48 -14.27
N LYS A 773 -39.33 62.76 -13.34
CA LYS A 773 -38.92 63.27 -12.03
C LYS A 773 -37.43 63.65 -12.07
N VAL A 774 -37.14 64.91 -11.73
CA VAL A 774 -35.79 65.46 -11.67
C VAL A 774 -35.22 65.17 -10.28
N ASP A 775 -34.12 64.42 -10.26
CA ASP A 775 -33.47 64.01 -9.01
C ASP A 775 -33.07 65.21 -8.14
N ARG A 776 -33.27 65.06 -6.83
CA ARG A 776 -32.91 66.03 -5.79
C ARG A 776 -31.45 66.54 -5.87
N VAL A 777 -30.52 65.75 -6.41
CA VAL A 777 -29.09 66.10 -6.54
C VAL A 777 -28.94 67.35 -7.39
N PHE A 778 -29.71 67.47 -8.47
CA PHE A 778 -29.70 68.67 -9.31
C PHE A 778 -30.45 69.83 -8.66
N ILE A 779 -31.50 69.55 -7.89
CA ILE A 779 -32.33 70.58 -7.23
C ILE A 779 -31.61 71.25 -6.04
N ARG A 780 -30.82 70.48 -5.29
CA ARG A 780 -30.14 70.95 -4.06
C ARG A 780 -29.25 72.16 -4.31
N ASP A 781 -28.48 72.14 -5.40
CA ASP A 781 -27.40 73.10 -5.65
C ASP A 781 -27.73 74.16 -6.73
N ILE A 782 -28.99 74.24 -7.22
CA ILE A 782 -29.47 75.22 -8.24
C ILE A 782 -29.10 76.67 -7.90
N GLU A 783 -29.09 77.03 -6.62
CA GLU A 783 -28.81 78.41 -6.19
C GLU A 783 -27.34 78.79 -6.31
N ARG A 784 -26.44 77.80 -6.27
CA ARG A 784 -24.98 77.99 -6.17
C ARG A 784 -24.25 77.58 -7.44
N SER A 785 -24.84 76.67 -8.21
CA SER A 785 -24.27 76.08 -9.42
C SER A 785 -25.05 76.53 -10.65
N ALA A 786 -24.42 77.37 -11.46
CA ALA A 786 -24.99 77.78 -12.75
C ALA A 786 -25.12 76.58 -13.72
N GLU A 787 -24.30 75.54 -13.52
CA GLU A 787 -24.36 74.30 -14.30
C GLU A 787 -25.61 73.49 -13.93
N ASP A 788 -25.89 73.26 -12.64
CA ASP A 788 -27.08 72.52 -12.22
C ASP A 788 -28.37 73.26 -12.58
N ALA A 789 -28.40 74.59 -12.43
CA ALA A 789 -29.51 75.41 -12.89
C ALA A 789 -29.75 75.25 -14.41
N ALA A 790 -28.69 75.21 -15.22
CA ALA A 790 -28.79 75.01 -16.66
C ALA A 790 -29.26 73.59 -17.02
N ILE A 791 -28.80 72.57 -16.30
CA ILE A 791 -29.24 71.18 -16.48
C ILE A 791 -30.73 71.05 -16.18
N VAL A 792 -31.20 71.58 -15.04
CA VAL A 792 -32.62 71.53 -14.66
C VAL A 792 -33.50 72.25 -15.69
N SER A 793 -33.10 73.44 -16.16
CA SER A 793 -33.80 74.14 -17.24
C SER A 793 -33.84 73.33 -18.55
N ALA A 794 -32.75 72.65 -18.90
CA ALA A 794 -32.68 71.82 -20.10
C ALA A 794 -33.58 70.57 -19.99
N ILE A 795 -33.62 69.93 -18.82
CA ILE A 795 -34.49 68.78 -18.55
C ILE A 795 -35.96 69.19 -18.66
N ILE A 796 -36.35 70.32 -18.06
CA ILE A 796 -37.73 70.83 -18.14
C ILE A 796 -38.12 71.10 -19.60
N GLY A 797 -37.28 71.82 -20.35
CA GLY A 797 -37.54 72.11 -21.76
C GLY A 797 -37.62 70.85 -22.64
N LEU A 798 -36.78 69.84 -22.38
CA LEU A 798 -36.80 68.55 -23.07
C LEU A 798 -38.12 67.81 -22.80
N ALA A 799 -38.52 67.68 -21.54
CA ALA A 799 -39.71 66.96 -21.15
C ALA A 799 -40.97 67.56 -21.78
N HIS A 800 -41.12 68.89 -21.74
CA HIS A 800 -42.23 69.58 -22.38
C HIS A 800 -42.24 69.41 -23.90
N SER A 801 -41.06 69.40 -24.54
CA SER A 801 -40.93 69.15 -25.98
C SER A 801 -41.37 67.73 -26.38
N LEU A 802 -41.34 66.78 -25.44
CA LEU A 802 -41.82 65.41 -25.60
C LEU A 802 -43.29 65.24 -25.12
N GLY A 803 -43.93 66.30 -24.62
CA GLY A 803 -45.29 66.25 -24.09
C GLY A 803 -45.40 65.59 -22.70
N LEU A 804 -44.28 65.53 -21.96
CA LEU A 804 -44.19 64.96 -20.62
C LEU A 804 -44.35 66.06 -19.57
N ARG A 805 -44.92 65.71 -18.41
CA ARG A 805 -44.98 66.60 -17.24
C ARG A 805 -43.75 66.39 -16.37
N VAL A 806 -43.28 67.44 -15.70
CA VAL A 806 -42.06 67.41 -14.91
C VAL A 806 -42.36 67.54 -13.44
N VAL A 807 -41.74 66.67 -12.64
CA VAL A 807 -41.74 66.70 -11.18
C VAL A 807 -40.35 67.09 -10.72
N ALA A 808 -40.20 68.12 -9.89
CA ALA A 808 -38.93 68.44 -9.25
C ALA A 808 -38.92 67.94 -7.80
N GLU A 809 -37.94 67.09 -7.48
CA GLU A 809 -37.81 66.48 -6.15
C GLU A 809 -36.84 67.22 -5.24
N GLY A 810 -37.00 67.09 -3.94
CA GLY A 810 -36.06 67.65 -2.97
C GLY A 810 -36.09 69.18 -2.91
N VAL A 811 -37.24 69.81 -3.17
CA VAL A 811 -37.42 71.25 -2.93
C VAL A 811 -37.41 71.51 -1.41
N GLU A 812 -36.39 72.21 -0.94
CA GLU A 812 -36.17 72.53 0.48
C GLU A 812 -36.30 74.03 0.77
N THR A 813 -36.02 74.89 -0.21
CA THR A 813 -36.00 76.36 -0.04
C THR A 813 -37.05 77.08 -0.89
N ALA A 814 -37.45 78.27 -0.43
CA ALA A 814 -38.36 79.15 -1.19
C ALA A 814 -37.73 79.67 -2.50
N SER A 815 -36.40 79.77 -2.56
CA SER A 815 -35.65 80.19 -3.74
C SER A 815 -35.63 79.09 -4.81
N GLN A 816 -35.43 77.82 -4.43
CA GLN A 816 -35.59 76.67 -5.34
C GLN A 816 -37.01 76.62 -5.91
N LEU A 817 -38.04 76.79 -5.06
CA LEU A 817 -39.44 76.89 -5.48
C LEU A 817 -39.64 77.99 -6.55
N THR A 818 -39.16 79.19 -6.27
CA THR A 818 -39.30 80.34 -7.17
C THR A 818 -38.61 80.10 -8.50
N PHE A 819 -37.41 79.50 -8.49
CA PHE A 819 -36.69 79.15 -9.70
C PHE A 819 -37.46 78.14 -10.55
N LEU A 820 -37.95 77.05 -9.94
CA LEU A 820 -38.68 75.99 -10.64
C LEU A 820 -39.99 76.49 -11.24
N GLN A 821 -40.71 77.37 -10.54
CA GLN A 821 -41.90 78.04 -11.07
C GLN A 821 -41.58 78.94 -12.27
N GLN A 822 -40.46 79.67 -12.23
CA GLN A 822 -40.03 80.53 -13.36
C GLN A 822 -39.62 79.70 -14.59
N GLN A 823 -39.03 78.52 -14.38
CA GLN A 823 -38.69 77.59 -15.46
C GLN A 823 -39.91 76.82 -16.00
N GLY A 824 -41.09 76.98 -15.38
CA GLY A 824 -42.33 76.33 -15.81
C GLY A 824 -42.47 74.87 -15.39
N CYS A 825 -41.79 74.43 -14.32
CA CYS A 825 -41.97 73.08 -13.77
C CYS A 825 -43.45 72.81 -13.42
N ASP A 826 -43.97 71.60 -13.65
CA ASP A 826 -45.39 71.28 -13.48
C ASP A 826 -45.73 70.91 -12.03
N PHE A 827 -44.90 70.05 -11.42
CA PHE A 827 -45.12 69.52 -10.08
C PHE A 827 -43.89 69.63 -9.19
N LEU A 828 -44.11 69.81 -7.90
CA LEU A 828 -43.06 70.06 -6.91
C LEU A 828 -43.23 69.14 -5.70
N GLN A 829 -42.10 68.59 -5.24
CA GLN A 829 -42.04 67.74 -4.06
C GLN A 829 -40.80 68.06 -3.24
N GLY A 830 -40.93 68.06 -1.91
CA GLY A 830 -39.78 68.22 -1.02
C GLY A 830 -40.14 68.71 0.38
N PHE A 831 -39.13 68.79 1.24
CA PHE A 831 -39.29 69.13 2.66
C PHE A 831 -39.70 70.57 2.90
N HIS A 832 -39.61 71.44 1.89
CA HIS A 832 -40.17 72.79 1.96
C HIS A 832 -41.67 72.77 2.28
N PHE A 833 -42.40 71.77 1.78
CA PHE A 833 -43.84 71.64 1.97
C PHE A 833 -44.17 70.69 3.12
N SER A 834 -43.72 69.44 3.01
CA SER A 834 -43.89 68.43 4.04
C SER A 834 -42.86 67.31 3.84
N PRO A 835 -42.29 66.78 4.93
CA PRO A 835 -41.66 65.46 4.87
C PRO A 835 -42.71 64.38 4.56
N PRO A 836 -42.29 63.14 4.26
CA PRO A 836 -43.18 61.99 4.25
C PRO A 836 -43.83 61.82 5.62
N VAL A 837 -45.16 61.70 5.66
CA VAL A 837 -45.95 61.60 6.89
C VAL A 837 -46.88 60.39 6.88
N ALA A 838 -47.28 59.90 8.04
CA ALA A 838 -48.25 58.80 8.14
C ALA A 838 -49.63 59.24 7.62
N VAL A 839 -50.49 58.28 7.26
CA VAL A 839 -51.84 58.52 6.70
C VAL A 839 -52.63 59.58 7.48
N GLY A 840 -52.72 59.43 8.81
CA GLY A 840 -53.54 60.33 9.63
C GLY A 840 -53.01 61.77 9.72
N GLU A 841 -51.73 61.99 9.43
CA GLU A 841 -51.15 63.33 9.29
C GLU A 841 -51.34 63.87 7.87
N PHE A 842 -51.22 63.01 6.85
CA PHE A 842 -51.51 63.36 5.47
C PHE A 842 -52.97 63.79 5.27
N ASP A 843 -53.91 63.12 5.94
CA ASP A 843 -55.34 63.47 5.95
C ASP A 843 -55.61 64.89 6.44
N ARG A 844 -54.70 65.49 7.23
CA ARG A 844 -54.82 66.88 7.69
C ARG A 844 -54.24 67.89 6.70
N LEU A 845 -53.44 67.43 5.74
CA LEU A 845 -52.84 68.25 4.69
C LEU A 845 -53.76 68.36 3.46
N LEU A 846 -54.60 67.34 3.21
CA LEU A 846 -55.66 67.31 2.20
C LEU A 846 -56.83 68.25 2.55
#